data_AF-A0A9E4HNU6-F1
#
_entry.id   AF-A0A9E4HNU6-F1
#
_cell.length_a   1.000
_cell.length_b   1.000
_cell.length_c   1.000
_cell.angle_alpha   90.00
_cell.angle_beta   90.00
_cell.angle_gamma   90.00
#
_symmetry.space_group_name_H-M   'P 1'
#
loop_
_entity.id
_entity.type
_entity.pdbx_description
1 polymer ?
#
loop_
_entity_poly.entity_id
_entity_poly.type
_entity_poly.pdbx_seq_one_letter_code
_entity_poly.pdbx_strand_id
1 'polypeptide(L)'
;MTRRTPTARIRDGARRWLAADPDPGTSAELQHLLATDPVELERRFTERLAFGTAGIRGPMGAGPARMNRVLVRTVTSALAQRLLQDGRPDGGVIVGYDARHRSRDFAVDTARVLAGHRIAVRMLPEPMPTPVLAFAVKHLEAAAGVMVTASHNPRSDNGYKVYWRGGNLLAAPVDGEISQIIDGTAPLAPDGGATADDPLIVTAGGEVIEAYLDAVVGLLAAGGPRSVRMAYTPLHGVGADTFLRAVSRAGFDPPQLVADQAEPDPEFPTTPFPNPEEAGVLDRLLRLAADTGADVALAHDPDADRLAVAVPTGGRWRLLTGDETGCLLAEHLLSRPDPSEGTGPGAGRRRLVINTVVSSRLLPRIAASHRADWTETLTGFKWIMKARSQRPGHDLVLGYEDALGYAVGEAVGDKDGIGAALVMAELVAHLKTEGRTLVDLLDDLHRRHGAHATGQRSIRFESTSPDDQPMARAMDGLRTAPPPELAGAAVTAVHDLSGGSEHLPPADVVVLELYGAEARVIVRPSGTEPKMKVYAEAVVAMDDADGGSSQLRSAQVKARTRIAELLDATVRHVADPERSERARPAAATAPSTGKTVTGMQAEEPSRQSRVEDLRLVVRGTDLTTLEGDDTPGRIRALCSQALRPDPADPTVGPVAAVCVYPALAPLAAELLAGTPVAVASVAGAFPSGLSPLEVKVAEVQAAVAAGAQEIDTVLNRSAFLSGRRDVAAAELSALKEAAGRAHFKVILEVCELGSAGAIGEAARLAMDAGADMVKTSTGKGASGASPEAVLVMAETVAAHCAAGGRPVGIKVAGGVRTAADAIGYIDIVRSVLGTEWLTPDRLRFGASSLLGNVVAALAAA
;
A
#
# COMPACT_ATOMS: atom_id res chain seq x y z
N MET A 1 -0.81 -55.98 18.67
CA MET A 1 -0.21 -54.63 18.62
C MET A 1 -1.27 -53.60 18.98
N THR A 2 -1.25 -53.11 20.22
CA THR A 2 -2.19 -52.09 20.71
C THR A 2 -1.92 -50.76 20.00
N ARG A 3 -2.93 -50.20 19.30
CA ARG A 3 -2.83 -48.86 18.69
C ARG A 3 -2.66 -47.84 19.83
N ARG A 4 -1.47 -47.22 19.92
CA ARG A 4 -1.20 -46.12 20.88
C ARG A 4 -2.17 -44.96 20.63
N THR A 5 -2.61 -44.30 21.70
CA THR A 5 -3.44 -43.08 21.63
C THR A 5 -2.69 -41.95 20.92
N PRO A 6 -3.39 -41.00 20.26
CA PRO A 6 -2.77 -39.87 19.57
C PRO A 6 -1.78 -39.08 20.45
N THR A 7 -2.16 -38.79 21.69
CA THR A 7 -1.32 -38.09 22.69
C THR A 7 -0.03 -38.86 23.03
N ALA A 8 -0.08 -40.20 23.07
CA ALA A 8 1.12 -41.01 23.31
C ALA A 8 2.09 -40.96 22.11
N ARG A 9 1.58 -40.94 20.88
CA ARG A 9 2.41 -40.79 19.66
C ARG A 9 3.10 -39.44 19.60
N ILE A 10 2.38 -38.36 19.94
CA ILE A 10 2.93 -36.99 19.98
C ILE A 10 4.07 -36.90 20.99
N ARG A 11 3.87 -37.38 22.22
CA ARG A 11 4.91 -37.38 23.27
C ARG A 11 6.13 -38.19 22.86
N ASP A 12 5.94 -39.35 22.23
CA ASP A 12 7.06 -40.16 21.73
C ASP A 12 7.81 -39.47 20.59
N GLY A 13 7.09 -38.79 19.69
CA GLY A 13 7.66 -37.93 18.65
C GLY A 13 8.50 -36.80 19.23
N ALA A 14 7.97 -36.09 20.22
CA ALA A 14 8.66 -35.02 20.93
C ALA A 14 9.91 -35.49 21.66
N ARG A 15 9.89 -36.68 22.29
CA ARG A 15 11.10 -37.25 22.91
C ARG A 15 12.18 -37.60 21.89
N ARG A 16 11.80 -38.12 20.71
CA ARG A 16 12.76 -38.36 19.61
C ARG A 16 13.32 -37.05 19.07
N TRP A 17 12.48 -36.03 18.91
CA TRP A 17 12.91 -34.71 18.50
C TRP A 17 13.90 -34.10 19.50
N LEU A 18 13.59 -34.16 20.79
CA LEU A 18 14.46 -33.69 21.86
C LEU A 18 15.83 -34.40 21.84
N ALA A 19 15.86 -35.72 21.62
CA ALA A 19 17.12 -36.46 21.54
C ALA A 19 17.98 -36.09 20.31
N ALA A 20 17.34 -35.56 19.25
CA ALA A 20 17.99 -35.11 18.03
C ALA A 20 18.42 -33.64 18.05
N ASP A 21 17.92 -32.86 19.02
CA ASP A 21 18.07 -31.41 19.05
C ASP A 21 19.48 -30.98 19.50
N PRO A 22 20.30 -30.38 18.62
CA PRO A 22 21.63 -29.92 18.97
C PRO A 22 21.61 -28.55 19.66
N ASP A 23 20.44 -27.92 19.82
CA ASP A 23 20.30 -26.61 20.41
C ASP A 23 19.87 -26.67 21.89
N PRO A 24 20.66 -26.13 22.83
CA PRO A 24 20.29 -26.13 24.25
C PRO A 24 19.00 -25.35 24.56
N GLY A 25 18.72 -24.27 23.83
CA GLY A 25 17.57 -23.41 24.05
C GLY A 25 16.26 -24.10 23.67
N THR A 26 16.16 -24.60 22.43
CA THR A 26 14.94 -25.32 22.00
C THR A 26 14.82 -26.69 22.68
N SER A 27 15.93 -27.31 23.08
CA SER A 27 15.88 -28.51 23.92
C SER A 27 15.24 -28.24 25.28
N ALA A 28 15.65 -27.17 25.97
CA ALA A 28 15.09 -26.81 27.27
C ALA A 28 13.61 -26.40 27.14
N GLU A 29 13.26 -25.65 26.08
CA GLU A 29 11.87 -25.32 25.78
C GLU A 29 11.01 -26.58 25.57
N LEU A 30 11.49 -27.55 24.79
CA LEU A 30 10.75 -28.80 24.54
C LEU A 30 10.61 -29.66 25.80
N GLN A 31 11.65 -29.72 26.64
CA GLN A 31 11.58 -30.40 27.94
C GLN A 31 10.52 -29.77 28.84
N HIS A 32 10.41 -28.44 28.85
CA HIS A 32 9.38 -27.74 29.59
C HIS A 32 7.98 -28.10 29.06
N LEU A 33 7.74 -27.98 27.75
CA LEU A 33 6.45 -28.32 27.14
C LEU A 33 6.01 -29.77 27.42
N LEU A 34 6.95 -30.71 27.37
CA LEU A 34 6.71 -32.12 27.71
C LEU A 34 6.22 -32.31 29.15
N ALA A 35 6.63 -31.43 30.08
CA ALA A 35 6.30 -31.49 31.49
C ALA A 35 5.03 -30.67 31.86
N THR A 36 4.81 -29.52 31.22
CA THR A 36 3.87 -28.51 31.72
C THR A 36 2.70 -28.20 30.78
N ASP A 37 2.85 -28.37 29.46
CA ASP A 37 1.86 -27.86 28.50
C ASP A 37 1.58 -28.87 27.35
N PRO A 38 0.69 -29.85 27.58
CA PRO A 38 0.33 -30.84 26.56
C PRO A 38 -0.43 -30.24 25.37
N VAL A 39 -1.10 -29.09 25.52
CA VAL A 39 -1.88 -28.45 24.44
C VAL A 39 -0.94 -27.77 23.46
N GLU A 40 0.01 -26.98 23.96
CA GLU A 40 1.02 -26.35 23.10
C GLU A 40 1.94 -27.41 22.47
N LEU A 41 2.26 -28.50 23.20
CA LEU A 41 2.99 -29.63 22.63
C LEU A 41 2.24 -30.26 21.46
N GLU A 42 0.94 -30.52 21.61
CA GLU A 42 0.10 -31.04 20.53
C GLU A 42 0.08 -30.07 19.34
N ARG A 43 -0.16 -28.77 19.59
CA ARG A 43 -0.15 -27.75 18.53
C ARG A 43 1.16 -27.72 17.73
N ARG A 44 2.31 -27.96 18.37
CA ARG A 44 3.62 -27.94 17.71
C ARG A 44 4.02 -29.23 17.02
N PHE A 45 3.38 -30.36 17.34
CA PHE A 45 3.73 -31.70 16.85
C PHE A 45 2.66 -32.37 15.98
N THR A 46 1.48 -31.76 15.82
CA THR A 46 0.45 -32.23 14.89
C THR A 46 0.85 -32.01 13.44
N GLU A 47 1.37 -30.83 13.10
CA GLU A 47 1.84 -30.50 11.75
C GLU A 47 3.24 -29.89 11.79
N ARG A 48 3.97 -30.00 10.68
CA ARG A 48 5.26 -29.33 10.48
C ARG A 48 5.10 -28.09 9.60
N LEU A 49 6.06 -27.18 9.68
CA LEU A 49 6.16 -26.13 8.66
C LEU A 49 6.38 -26.77 7.27
N ALA A 50 5.73 -26.20 6.25
CA ALA A 50 5.76 -26.71 4.88
C ALA A 50 6.28 -25.66 3.89
N PHE A 51 6.61 -26.08 2.67
CA PHE A 51 7.01 -25.17 1.61
C PHE A 51 5.83 -24.29 1.19
N GLY A 52 5.99 -22.97 1.37
CA GLY A 52 5.07 -21.97 0.87
C GLY A 52 5.46 -21.44 -0.50
N THR A 53 5.01 -20.23 -0.82
CA THR A 53 5.38 -19.52 -2.07
C THR A 53 6.86 -19.14 -2.11
N ALA A 54 7.50 -18.96 -0.96
CA ALA A 54 8.85 -18.43 -0.81
C ALA A 54 9.68 -19.21 0.22
N GLY A 55 9.62 -20.54 0.18
CA GLY A 55 10.33 -21.45 1.08
C GLY A 55 9.53 -21.86 2.32
N ILE A 56 10.20 -22.49 3.28
CA ILE A 56 9.65 -22.79 4.61
C ILE A 56 9.93 -21.60 5.52
N ARG A 57 8.91 -21.08 6.22
CA ARG A 57 9.07 -19.93 7.13
C ARG A 57 8.19 -20.11 8.35
N GLY A 58 8.61 -19.53 9.47
CA GLY A 58 7.79 -19.46 10.65
C GLY A 58 8.58 -19.00 11.88
N PRO A 59 7.89 -18.85 13.03
CA PRO A 59 8.53 -18.48 14.27
C PRO A 59 9.56 -19.53 14.69
N MET A 60 10.68 -19.06 15.22
CA MET A 60 11.69 -19.92 15.82
C MET A 60 11.17 -20.55 17.12
N GLY A 61 11.63 -21.76 17.43
CA GLY A 61 11.27 -22.47 18.66
C GLY A 61 11.30 -23.99 18.52
N ALA A 62 11.00 -24.69 19.61
CA ALA A 62 10.98 -26.15 19.67
C ALA A 62 9.84 -26.79 18.88
N GLY A 63 10.12 -27.93 18.23
CA GLY A 63 9.15 -28.78 17.54
C GLY A 63 9.02 -28.55 16.04
N PRO A 64 8.33 -29.44 15.30
CA PRO A 64 8.27 -29.39 13.84
C PRO A 64 7.44 -28.23 13.25
N ALA A 65 6.51 -27.64 14.01
CA ALA A 65 5.76 -26.44 13.61
C ALA A 65 6.54 -25.11 13.83
N ARG A 66 7.85 -25.19 14.02
CA ARG A 66 8.73 -24.05 14.32
C ARG A 66 10.04 -24.17 13.56
N MET A 67 10.68 -23.02 13.28
CA MET A 67 12.02 -23.00 12.73
C MET A 67 13.05 -23.33 13.83
N ASN A 68 13.85 -24.37 13.60
CA ASN A 68 14.93 -24.78 14.49
C ASN A 68 15.93 -25.67 13.73
N ARG A 69 17.04 -25.99 14.40
CA ARG A 69 18.13 -26.78 13.83
C ARG A 69 17.68 -28.19 13.41
N VAL A 70 16.78 -28.84 14.16
CA VAL A 70 16.29 -30.18 13.83
C VAL A 70 15.49 -30.16 12.53
N LEU A 71 14.57 -29.21 12.37
CA LEU A 71 13.80 -29.05 11.14
C LEU A 71 14.72 -28.77 9.94
N VAL A 72 15.63 -27.79 10.06
CA VAL A 72 16.59 -27.42 9.00
C VAL A 72 17.42 -28.61 8.55
N ARG A 73 17.96 -29.39 9.49
CA ARG A 73 18.78 -30.57 9.21
C ARG A 73 17.97 -31.69 8.55
N THR A 74 16.71 -31.88 8.97
CA THR A 74 15.79 -32.87 8.39
C THR A 74 15.43 -32.49 6.95
N VAL A 75 15.05 -31.23 6.72
CA VAL A 75 14.74 -30.69 5.37
C VAL A 75 15.96 -30.77 4.46
N THR A 76 17.15 -30.43 4.96
CA THR A 76 18.39 -30.51 4.19
C THR A 76 18.71 -31.96 3.81
N SER A 77 18.51 -32.92 4.71
CA SER A 77 18.73 -34.34 4.40
C SER A 77 17.78 -34.84 3.32
N ALA A 78 16.52 -34.41 3.33
CA ALA A 78 15.56 -34.73 2.27
C ALA A 78 15.94 -34.08 0.93
N LEU A 79 16.39 -32.82 0.95
CA LEU A 79 16.93 -32.13 -0.23
C LEU A 79 18.12 -32.89 -0.82
N ALA A 80 19.06 -33.34 0.02
CA ALA A 80 20.23 -34.11 -0.40
C ALA A 80 19.82 -35.45 -1.05
N GLN A 81 18.89 -36.18 -0.43
CA GLN A 81 18.34 -37.42 -0.98
C GLN A 81 17.71 -37.18 -2.35
N ARG A 82 16.92 -36.10 -2.51
CA ARG A 82 16.30 -35.76 -3.80
C ARG A 82 17.34 -35.41 -4.86
N LEU A 83 18.36 -34.63 -4.52
CA LEU A 83 19.45 -34.29 -5.44
C LEU A 83 20.17 -35.55 -5.94
N LEU A 84 20.48 -36.48 -5.05
CA LEU A 84 21.19 -37.72 -5.38
C LEU A 84 20.37 -38.67 -6.27
N GLN A 85 19.04 -38.56 -6.31
CA GLN A 85 18.22 -39.32 -7.26
C GLN A 85 18.50 -38.93 -8.72
N ASP A 86 18.98 -37.71 -8.99
CA ASP A 86 19.41 -37.26 -10.32
C ASP A 86 20.88 -37.63 -10.61
N GLY A 87 21.56 -38.33 -9.68
CA GLY A 87 23.00 -38.52 -9.67
C GLY A 87 23.72 -37.52 -8.76
N ARG A 88 25.03 -37.71 -8.56
CA ARG A 88 25.81 -36.79 -7.72
C ARG A 88 25.93 -35.42 -8.42
N PRO A 89 25.57 -34.31 -7.76
CA PRO A 89 25.61 -33.00 -8.41
C PRO A 89 27.05 -32.46 -8.48
N ASP A 90 27.63 -32.42 -9.68
CA ASP A 90 28.99 -31.89 -9.88
C ASP A 90 29.09 -30.39 -9.57
N GLY A 91 28.03 -29.60 -9.82
CA GLY A 91 27.96 -28.18 -9.47
C GLY A 91 27.72 -27.88 -7.98
N GLY A 92 27.53 -28.92 -7.15
CA GLY A 92 27.30 -28.76 -5.71
C GLY A 92 26.05 -27.93 -5.36
N VAL A 93 26.06 -27.35 -4.15
CA VAL A 93 25.00 -26.50 -3.62
C VAL A 93 25.57 -25.18 -3.07
N ILE A 94 24.94 -24.05 -3.40
CA ILE A 94 25.28 -22.75 -2.83
C ILE A 94 24.48 -22.52 -1.55
N VAL A 95 25.10 -22.04 -0.47
CA VAL A 95 24.40 -21.75 0.79
C VAL A 95 24.69 -20.33 1.25
N GLY A 96 23.65 -19.57 1.55
CA GLY A 96 23.71 -18.19 2.01
C GLY A 96 22.73 -17.93 3.15
N TYR A 97 22.86 -16.79 3.79
CA TYR A 97 22.05 -16.42 4.94
C TYR A 97 21.94 -14.89 5.09
N ASP A 98 20.89 -14.42 5.76
CA ASP A 98 20.75 -13.03 6.20
C ASP A 98 21.31 -12.81 7.61
N ALA A 99 21.21 -11.58 8.13
CA ALA A 99 21.76 -11.21 9.43
C ALA A 99 20.92 -11.65 10.64
N ARG A 100 19.76 -12.31 10.46
CA ARG A 100 18.86 -12.65 11.57
C ARG A 100 19.49 -13.65 12.53
N HIS A 101 18.96 -13.65 13.76
CA HIS A 101 19.29 -14.67 14.74
C HIS A 101 19.16 -16.08 14.16
N ARG A 102 20.17 -16.91 14.40
CA ARG A 102 20.27 -18.30 13.97
C ARG A 102 20.45 -18.53 12.47
N SER A 103 20.39 -17.50 11.61
CA SER A 103 20.54 -17.70 10.16
C SER A 103 21.88 -18.35 9.80
N ARG A 104 22.98 -17.91 10.45
CA ARG A 104 24.30 -18.53 10.30
C ARG A 104 24.34 -19.98 10.77
N ASP A 105 23.73 -20.29 11.91
CA ASP A 105 23.72 -21.66 12.46
C ASP A 105 22.98 -22.62 11.53
N PHE A 106 21.83 -22.19 11.00
CA PHE A 106 21.05 -22.97 10.04
C PHE A 106 21.82 -23.17 8.73
N ALA A 107 22.51 -22.15 8.23
CA ALA A 107 23.34 -22.27 7.03
C ALA A 107 24.51 -23.25 7.23
N VAL A 108 25.18 -23.20 8.40
CA VAL A 108 26.25 -24.15 8.76
C VAL A 108 25.70 -25.57 8.88
N ASP A 109 24.54 -25.75 9.53
CA ASP A 109 23.89 -27.06 9.63
C ASP A 109 23.51 -27.61 8.25
N THR A 110 23.02 -26.76 7.35
CA THR A 110 22.74 -27.13 5.96
C THR A 110 24.00 -27.63 5.25
N ALA A 111 25.10 -26.87 5.34
CA ALA A 111 26.36 -27.26 4.72
C ALA A 111 26.88 -28.60 5.24
N ARG A 112 26.86 -28.79 6.57
CA ARG A 112 27.31 -30.02 7.22
C ARG A 112 26.47 -31.23 6.83
N VAL A 113 25.16 -31.08 6.72
CA VAL A 113 24.27 -32.18 6.30
C VAL A 113 24.52 -32.54 4.83
N LEU A 114 24.64 -31.56 3.93
CA LEU A 114 24.94 -31.81 2.51
C LEU A 114 26.31 -32.48 2.32
N ALA A 115 27.34 -32.00 3.00
CA ALA A 115 28.67 -32.61 2.97
C ALA A 115 28.66 -34.04 3.53
N GLY A 116 27.86 -34.31 4.57
CA GLY A 116 27.62 -35.67 5.09
C GLY A 116 26.99 -36.62 4.06
N HIS A 117 26.19 -36.08 3.12
CA HIS A 117 25.67 -36.79 1.95
C HIS A 117 26.64 -36.80 0.75
N ARG A 118 27.89 -36.36 0.94
CA ARG A 118 28.96 -36.27 -0.06
C ARG A 118 28.64 -35.32 -1.22
N ILE A 119 27.86 -34.28 -0.95
CA ILE A 119 27.55 -33.18 -1.86
C ILE A 119 28.48 -32.00 -1.54
N ALA A 120 29.15 -31.46 -2.55
CA ALA A 120 29.99 -30.27 -2.39
C ALA A 120 29.11 -29.04 -2.09
N VAL A 121 29.57 -28.19 -1.16
CA VAL A 121 28.87 -27.00 -0.70
C VAL A 121 29.77 -25.79 -0.85
N ARG A 122 29.23 -24.72 -1.42
CA ARG A 122 29.87 -23.41 -1.46
C ARG A 122 29.06 -22.41 -0.63
N MET A 123 29.61 -22.01 0.51
CA MET A 123 29.03 -21.02 1.42
C MET A 123 29.32 -19.61 0.92
N LEU A 124 28.33 -18.72 0.86
CA LEU A 124 28.59 -17.29 0.74
C LEU A 124 29.38 -16.80 1.98
N PRO A 125 30.34 -15.88 1.81
CA PRO A 125 31.34 -15.57 2.84
C PRO A 125 30.76 -14.84 4.05
N GLU A 126 29.67 -14.10 3.88
CA GLU A 126 29.05 -13.25 4.90
C GLU A 126 27.52 -13.18 4.67
N PRO A 127 26.76 -12.56 5.58
CA PRO A 127 25.36 -12.26 5.32
C PRO A 127 25.21 -11.42 4.04
N MET A 128 24.49 -11.94 3.06
CA MET A 128 24.40 -11.34 1.72
C MET A 128 22.96 -11.35 1.19
N PRO A 129 22.60 -10.45 0.25
CA PRO A 129 21.28 -10.41 -0.34
C PRO A 129 20.85 -11.73 -0.99
N THR A 130 19.55 -12.04 -0.87
CA THR A 130 18.91 -13.15 -1.61
C THR A 130 19.20 -13.14 -3.12
N PRO A 131 19.14 -11.99 -3.85
CA PRO A 131 19.46 -11.98 -5.28
C PRO A 131 20.89 -12.43 -5.62
N VAL A 132 21.87 -12.20 -4.74
CA VAL A 132 23.26 -12.68 -4.94
C VAL A 132 23.31 -14.20 -4.92
N LEU A 133 22.56 -14.85 -4.01
CA LEU A 133 22.48 -16.31 -3.97
C LEU A 133 21.77 -16.87 -5.22
N ALA A 134 20.63 -16.29 -5.60
CA ALA A 134 19.89 -16.73 -6.79
C ALA A 134 20.75 -16.58 -8.06
N PHE A 135 21.48 -15.47 -8.20
CA PHE A 135 22.48 -15.27 -9.24
C PHE A 135 23.58 -16.33 -9.19
N ALA A 136 24.19 -16.57 -8.02
CA ALA A 136 25.29 -17.51 -7.85
C ALA A 136 24.92 -18.94 -8.27
N VAL A 137 23.72 -19.40 -7.95
CA VAL A 137 23.23 -20.73 -8.36
C VAL A 137 23.18 -20.84 -9.88
N LYS A 138 22.71 -19.80 -10.57
CA LYS A 138 22.67 -19.76 -12.03
C LYS A 138 24.07 -19.63 -12.64
N HIS A 139 24.86 -18.69 -12.14
CA HIS A 139 26.18 -18.34 -12.67
C HIS A 139 27.21 -19.47 -12.52
N LEU A 140 27.17 -20.20 -11.41
CA LEU A 140 28.06 -21.33 -11.14
C LEU A 140 27.48 -22.68 -11.58
N GLU A 141 26.32 -22.68 -12.25
CA GLU A 141 25.59 -23.89 -12.67
C GLU A 141 25.38 -24.89 -11.51
N ALA A 142 25.16 -24.37 -10.31
CA ALA A 142 24.96 -25.19 -9.12
C ALA A 142 23.65 -25.98 -9.21
N ALA A 143 23.62 -27.17 -8.59
CA ALA A 143 22.45 -28.03 -8.66
C ALA A 143 21.27 -27.48 -7.84
N ALA A 144 21.57 -26.76 -6.76
CA ALA A 144 20.60 -26.05 -5.94
C ALA A 144 21.27 -24.91 -5.17
N GLY A 145 20.45 -24.07 -4.54
CA GLY A 145 20.88 -23.11 -3.54
C GLY A 145 19.96 -23.12 -2.32
N VAL A 146 20.49 -22.75 -1.17
CA VAL A 146 19.73 -22.57 0.07
C VAL A 146 20.01 -21.19 0.64
N MET A 147 18.98 -20.35 0.72
CA MET A 147 19.05 -19.05 1.39
C MET A 147 18.29 -19.11 2.70
N VAL A 148 19.00 -18.91 3.80
CA VAL A 148 18.40 -18.83 5.14
C VAL A 148 17.99 -17.40 5.44
N THR A 149 16.70 -17.14 5.36
CA THR A 149 16.10 -15.82 5.61
C THR A 149 14.59 -15.92 5.76
N ALA A 150 14.01 -15.01 6.54
CA ALA A 150 12.57 -14.78 6.58
C ALA A 150 12.13 -13.52 5.81
N SER A 151 13.01 -12.89 5.03
CA SER A 151 12.73 -11.65 4.26
C SER A 151 12.17 -10.55 5.16
N HIS A 152 10.94 -10.08 4.95
CA HIS A 152 10.31 -8.98 5.70
C HIS A 152 9.59 -9.42 7.00
N ASN A 153 9.61 -10.71 7.36
CA ASN A 153 8.96 -11.21 8.57
C ASN A 153 9.58 -10.61 9.88
N PRO A 154 8.88 -10.67 11.03
CA PRO A 154 9.43 -10.21 12.31
C PRO A 154 10.72 -10.91 12.74
N ARG A 155 11.48 -10.32 13.68
CA ARG A 155 12.73 -10.91 14.22
C ARG A 155 12.59 -12.31 14.83
N SER A 156 11.39 -12.66 15.30
CA SER A 156 11.08 -13.98 15.86
C SER A 156 11.08 -15.10 14.83
N ASP A 157 11.00 -14.75 13.56
CA ASP A 157 10.87 -15.69 12.45
C ASP A 157 12.22 -15.90 11.77
N ASN A 158 12.39 -17.12 11.24
CA ASN A 158 13.46 -17.43 10.30
C ASN A 158 12.85 -18.22 9.12
N GLY A 159 13.65 -18.56 8.12
CA GLY A 159 13.17 -19.27 6.95
C GLY A 159 14.26 -19.99 6.17
N TYR A 160 13.81 -20.81 5.23
CA TYR A 160 14.61 -21.72 4.43
C TYR A 160 14.09 -21.71 2.99
N LYS A 161 14.70 -20.87 2.14
CA LYS A 161 14.39 -20.78 0.71
C LYS A 161 15.28 -21.77 -0.05
N VAL A 162 14.69 -22.56 -0.94
CA VAL A 162 15.43 -23.47 -1.83
C VAL A 162 15.32 -22.94 -3.24
N TYR A 163 16.47 -22.79 -3.89
CA TYR A 163 16.62 -22.50 -5.31
C TYR A 163 17.03 -23.79 -6.01
N TRP A 164 16.47 -24.04 -7.18
CA TRP A 164 16.82 -25.20 -8.00
C TRP A 164 17.78 -24.81 -9.13
N ARG A 165 18.13 -25.79 -9.97
CA ARG A 165 18.95 -25.59 -11.18
C ARG A 165 18.47 -24.37 -11.97
N GLY A 166 19.42 -23.51 -12.36
CA GLY A 166 19.14 -22.27 -13.08
C GLY A 166 18.80 -21.06 -12.19
N GLY A 167 18.87 -21.22 -10.86
CA GLY A 167 18.71 -20.11 -9.90
C GLY A 167 17.26 -19.70 -9.63
N ASN A 168 16.29 -20.51 -10.08
CA ASN A 168 14.88 -20.25 -9.84
C ASN A 168 14.45 -20.81 -8.48
N LEU A 169 13.58 -20.07 -7.80
CA LEU A 169 12.97 -20.56 -6.56
C LEU A 169 12.20 -21.88 -6.80
N LEU A 170 12.33 -22.83 -5.87
CA LEU A 170 11.76 -24.18 -5.97
C LEU A 170 10.24 -24.14 -6.22
N ALA A 171 9.80 -24.94 -7.20
CA ALA A 171 8.40 -25.02 -7.63
C ALA A 171 7.98 -26.46 -7.94
N ALA A 172 6.67 -26.66 -8.11
CA ALA A 172 6.09 -27.94 -8.48
C ALA A 172 6.62 -28.48 -9.83
N PRO A 173 6.91 -29.79 -9.92
CA PRO A 173 6.59 -30.84 -8.92
C PRO A 173 7.64 -31.09 -7.83
N VAL A 174 8.83 -30.50 -7.92
CA VAL A 174 9.98 -30.87 -7.07
C VAL A 174 9.77 -30.49 -5.60
N ASP A 175 9.03 -29.41 -5.30
CA ASP A 175 8.65 -29.05 -3.93
C ASP A 175 7.81 -30.15 -3.23
N GLY A 176 6.87 -30.75 -3.96
CA GLY A 176 6.05 -31.87 -3.50
C GLY A 176 6.87 -33.15 -3.30
N GLU A 177 7.80 -33.45 -4.20
CA GLU A 177 8.71 -34.60 -4.09
C GLU A 177 9.59 -34.49 -2.84
N ILE A 178 10.20 -33.32 -2.61
CA ILE A 178 11.01 -33.09 -1.40
C ILE A 178 10.13 -33.15 -0.15
N SER A 179 8.91 -32.59 -0.19
CA SER A 179 7.98 -32.67 0.94
C SER A 179 7.65 -34.11 1.34
N GLN A 180 7.43 -34.99 0.37
CA GLN A 180 7.19 -36.41 0.63
C GLN A 180 8.42 -37.10 1.24
N ILE A 181 9.63 -36.74 0.79
CA ILE A 181 10.87 -37.27 1.38
C ILE A 181 11.06 -36.76 2.81
N ILE A 182 10.71 -35.50 3.11
CA ILE A 182 10.76 -34.94 4.46
C ILE A 182 9.89 -35.77 5.42
N ASP A 183 8.68 -36.13 5.01
CA ASP A 183 7.73 -36.88 5.86
C ASP A 183 8.25 -38.29 6.21
N GLY A 184 9.10 -38.87 5.35
CA GLY A 184 9.81 -40.13 5.60
C GLY A 184 11.17 -39.99 6.26
N THR A 185 11.70 -38.76 6.41
CA THR A 185 13.06 -38.52 6.92
C THR A 185 13.04 -38.34 8.44
N ALA A 186 13.74 -39.23 9.15
CA ALA A 186 13.89 -39.10 10.59
C ALA A 186 14.84 -37.96 10.97
N PRO A 187 14.61 -37.26 12.12
CA PRO A 187 15.57 -36.31 12.67
C PRO A 187 16.97 -36.91 12.81
N LEU A 188 17.98 -36.18 12.36
CA LEU A 188 19.39 -36.57 12.49
C LEU A 188 19.83 -36.46 13.96
N ALA A 189 20.63 -37.41 14.44
CA ALA A 189 21.30 -37.33 15.75
C ALA A 189 22.10 -36.01 15.87
N PRO A 190 22.38 -35.47 17.06
CA PRO A 190 23.05 -34.16 17.21
C PRO A 190 24.39 -34.04 16.46
N ASP A 191 25.14 -35.13 16.34
CA ASP A 191 26.41 -35.26 15.61
C ASP A 191 26.24 -35.72 14.15
N GLY A 192 25.02 -35.94 13.68
CA GLY A 192 24.69 -36.34 12.31
C GLY A 192 25.00 -35.26 11.28
N GLY A 193 26.04 -35.48 10.49
CA GLY A 193 26.52 -34.58 9.43
C GLY A 193 28.05 -34.53 9.42
N ALA A 194 28.62 -33.85 8.42
CA ALA A 194 30.06 -33.60 8.38
C ALA A 194 30.49 -32.60 9.47
N THR A 195 31.80 -32.48 9.69
CA THR A 195 32.36 -31.38 10.49
C THR A 195 32.32 -30.08 9.69
N ALA A 196 32.45 -28.93 10.37
CA ALA A 196 32.39 -27.63 9.69
C ALA A 196 33.62 -27.35 8.81
N ASP A 197 34.73 -28.05 9.05
CA ASP A 197 35.99 -28.01 8.32
C ASP A 197 36.12 -29.13 7.27
N ASP A 198 35.03 -29.83 6.95
CA ASP A 198 35.01 -30.85 5.91
C ASP A 198 35.45 -30.25 4.56
N PRO A 199 36.34 -30.90 3.80
CA PRO A 199 36.87 -30.37 2.54
C PRO A 199 35.81 -30.16 1.44
N LEU A 200 34.61 -30.75 1.60
CA LEU A 200 33.47 -30.49 0.70
C LEU A 200 32.78 -29.16 1.00
N ILE A 201 33.07 -28.50 2.13
CA ILE A 201 32.51 -27.21 2.50
C ILE A 201 33.57 -26.14 2.22
N VAL A 202 33.33 -25.33 1.20
CA VAL A 202 34.22 -24.23 0.82
C VAL A 202 33.49 -22.89 0.90
N THR A 203 34.21 -21.82 1.20
CA THR A 203 33.68 -20.46 1.10
C THR A 203 33.82 -19.95 -0.33
N ALA A 204 32.77 -19.34 -0.88
CA ALA A 204 32.82 -18.65 -2.17
C ALA A 204 33.81 -17.48 -2.09
N GLY A 205 34.62 -17.28 -3.13
CA GLY A 205 35.44 -16.08 -3.21
C GLY A 205 34.62 -14.87 -3.68
N GLY A 206 35.28 -13.71 -3.69
CA GLY A 206 34.66 -12.43 -4.09
C GLY A 206 34.25 -12.37 -5.56
N GLU A 207 34.67 -13.32 -6.40
CA GLU A 207 34.32 -13.35 -7.83
C GLU A 207 32.81 -13.42 -8.07
N VAL A 208 32.05 -14.06 -7.18
CA VAL A 208 30.60 -14.21 -7.34
C VAL A 208 29.88 -12.87 -7.18
N ILE A 209 30.25 -12.09 -6.16
CA ILE A 209 29.66 -10.77 -5.94
C ILE A 209 30.09 -9.78 -7.03
N GLU A 210 31.34 -9.85 -7.48
CA GLU A 210 31.81 -9.02 -8.60
C GLU A 210 31.04 -9.30 -9.89
N ALA A 211 30.82 -10.58 -10.23
CA ALA A 211 30.03 -10.98 -11.38
C ALA A 211 28.55 -10.57 -11.25
N TYR A 212 27.97 -10.62 -10.05
CA TYR A 212 26.63 -10.12 -9.79
C TYR A 212 26.55 -8.61 -10.02
N LEU A 213 27.51 -7.84 -9.49
CA LEU A 213 27.58 -6.39 -9.67
C LEU A 213 27.68 -6.02 -11.17
N ASP A 214 28.50 -6.74 -11.94
CA ASP A 214 28.56 -6.56 -13.39
C ASP A 214 27.23 -6.83 -14.08
N ALA A 215 26.53 -7.90 -13.67
CA ALA A 215 25.25 -8.27 -14.26
C ALA A 215 24.17 -7.21 -14.00
N VAL A 216 24.06 -6.67 -12.79
CA VAL A 216 23.05 -5.65 -12.45
C VAL A 216 23.39 -4.28 -13.03
N VAL A 217 24.68 -3.90 -13.11
CA VAL A 217 25.10 -2.67 -13.79
C VAL A 217 24.87 -2.78 -15.30
N GLY A 218 25.02 -3.98 -15.87
CA GLY A 218 24.73 -4.27 -17.27
C GLY A 218 23.25 -4.09 -17.66
N LEU A 219 22.33 -3.94 -16.70
CA LEU A 219 20.92 -3.61 -16.97
C LEU A 219 20.72 -2.16 -17.42
N LEU A 220 21.70 -1.30 -17.17
CA LEU A 220 21.62 0.15 -17.46
C LEU A 220 22.01 0.45 -18.90
N ALA A 221 21.43 1.52 -19.45
CA ALA A 221 21.83 2.00 -20.77
C ALA A 221 23.24 2.59 -20.72
N ALA A 222 24.11 2.17 -21.65
CA ALA A 222 25.48 2.67 -21.73
C ALA A 222 25.48 4.19 -22.01
N GLY A 223 26.21 4.96 -21.20
CA GLY A 223 26.32 6.42 -21.35
C GLY A 223 25.05 7.20 -20.99
N GLY A 224 24.03 6.57 -20.40
CA GLY A 224 22.84 7.26 -19.90
C GLY A 224 23.12 8.21 -18.75
N PRO A 225 22.19 9.13 -18.43
CA PRO A 225 22.36 10.07 -17.32
C PRO A 225 22.46 9.34 -15.97
N ARG A 226 23.30 9.89 -15.06
CA ARG A 226 23.55 9.36 -13.71
C ARG A 226 23.38 10.39 -12.59
N SER A 227 22.93 11.60 -12.92
CA SER A 227 22.73 12.66 -11.92
C SER A 227 21.37 12.51 -11.23
N VAL A 228 21.35 11.87 -10.06
CA VAL A 228 20.16 11.69 -9.23
C VAL A 228 20.55 11.71 -7.74
N ARG A 229 19.78 12.46 -6.94
CA ARG A 229 19.93 12.47 -5.48
C ARG A 229 19.01 11.42 -4.87
N MET A 230 19.58 10.46 -4.16
CA MET A 230 18.84 9.35 -3.58
C MET A 230 18.88 9.40 -2.06
N ALA A 231 17.76 9.09 -1.41
CA ALA A 231 17.72 8.68 -0.01
C ALA A 231 17.47 7.17 0.05
N TYR A 232 18.12 6.45 0.98
CA TYR A 232 18.09 5.00 1.01
C TYR A 232 18.06 4.41 2.43
N THR A 233 17.35 3.28 2.59
CA THR A 233 17.43 2.43 3.78
C THR A 233 17.38 0.94 3.39
N PRO A 234 18.25 0.09 3.97
CA PRO A 234 18.13 -1.37 3.87
C PRO A 234 17.23 -1.96 4.97
N LEU A 235 16.60 -1.14 5.83
CA LEU A 235 15.78 -1.55 6.96
C LEU A 235 16.49 -2.54 7.92
N HIS A 236 17.74 -2.24 8.28
CA HIS A 236 18.64 -3.14 9.04
C HIS A 236 18.98 -4.45 8.32
N GLY A 237 18.81 -4.46 7.00
CA GLY A 237 19.07 -5.61 6.14
C GLY A 237 20.49 -5.72 5.62
N VAL A 238 20.74 -6.79 4.89
CA VAL A 238 22.04 -7.12 4.26
C VAL A 238 22.24 -6.46 2.89
N GLY A 239 21.32 -5.59 2.47
CA GLY A 239 21.30 -4.98 1.13
C GLY A 239 22.31 -3.84 0.92
N ALA A 240 22.72 -3.14 1.99
CA ALA A 240 23.42 -1.86 1.85
C ALA A 240 24.78 -1.95 1.14
N ASP A 241 25.69 -2.82 1.58
CA ASP A 241 27.02 -2.95 0.97
C ASP A 241 26.92 -3.22 -0.54
N THR A 242 26.13 -4.23 -0.90
CA THR A 242 25.92 -4.64 -2.29
C THR A 242 25.33 -3.49 -3.12
N PHE A 243 24.29 -2.82 -2.62
CA PHE A 243 23.65 -1.71 -3.34
C PHE A 243 24.59 -0.52 -3.51
N LEU A 244 25.35 -0.14 -2.48
CA LEU A 244 26.31 0.98 -2.56
C LEU A 244 27.44 0.69 -3.56
N ARG A 245 27.95 -0.54 -3.60
CA ARG A 245 28.93 -0.97 -4.61
C ARG A 245 28.34 -0.94 -6.01
N ALA A 246 27.09 -1.36 -6.17
CA ALA A 246 26.39 -1.33 -7.46
C ALA A 246 26.16 0.11 -7.95
N VAL A 247 25.71 1.02 -7.06
CA VAL A 247 25.56 2.46 -7.31
C VAL A 247 26.89 3.09 -7.76
N SER A 248 27.96 2.84 -7.01
CA SER A 248 29.29 3.37 -7.32
C SER A 248 29.81 2.84 -8.65
N ARG A 249 29.66 1.54 -8.93
CA ARG A 249 30.08 0.91 -10.19
C ARG A 249 29.27 1.43 -11.39
N ALA A 250 27.99 1.73 -11.19
CA ALA A 250 27.12 2.33 -12.21
C ALA A 250 27.39 3.82 -12.48
N GLY A 251 28.20 4.48 -11.65
CA GLY A 251 28.58 5.89 -11.79
C GLY A 251 27.54 6.88 -11.25
N PHE A 252 26.65 6.44 -10.36
CA PHE A 252 25.75 7.33 -9.63
C PHE A 252 26.42 7.91 -8.39
N ASP A 253 25.92 9.05 -7.92
CA ASP A 253 26.29 9.59 -6.61
C ASP A 253 25.80 8.65 -5.49
N PRO A 254 26.56 8.50 -4.38
CA PRO A 254 26.15 7.67 -3.27
C PRO A 254 24.85 8.20 -2.63
N PRO A 255 23.88 7.33 -2.28
CA PRO A 255 22.66 7.74 -1.62
C PRO A 255 22.93 8.23 -0.19
N GLN A 256 22.06 9.11 0.30
CA GLN A 256 21.99 9.46 1.71
C GLN A 256 21.32 8.31 2.47
N LEU A 257 21.99 7.78 3.50
CA LEU A 257 21.52 6.63 4.27
C LEU A 257 20.72 7.06 5.49
N VAL A 258 19.66 6.33 5.81
CA VAL A 258 19.06 6.38 7.15
C VAL A 258 20.07 5.76 8.13
N ALA A 259 20.83 6.61 8.82
CA ALA A 259 22.01 6.20 9.58
C ALA A 259 21.74 5.08 10.61
N ASP A 260 20.60 5.13 11.31
CA ASP A 260 20.24 4.13 12.31
C ASP A 260 19.49 2.92 11.75
N GLN A 261 19.48 2.74 10.43
CA GLN A 261 18.97 1.54 9.74
C GLN A 261 19.97 0.97 8.74
N ALA A 262 21.17 1.56 8.62
CA ALA A 262 22.13 1.26 7.55
C ALA A 262 22.88 -0.06 7.74
N GLU A 263 23.21 -0.41 8.98
CA GLU A 263 23.92 -1.64 9.32
C GLU A 263 22.96 -2.82 9.52
N PRO A 264 23.35 -4.06 9.16
CA PRO A 264 22.56 -5.22 9.46
C PRO A 264 22.37 -5.42 10.98
N ASP A 265 21.13 -5.48 11.45
CA ASP A 265 20.80 -5.68 12.87
C ASP A 265 19.66 -6.71 13.04
N PRO A 266 19.94 -7.89 13.66
CA PRO A 266 18.92 -8.92 13.87
C PRO A 266 17.76 -8.50 14.78
N GLU A 267 17.90 -7.41 15.53
CA GLU A 267 16.85 -6.89 16.41
C GLU A 267 15.82 -6.04 15.67
N PHE A 268 16.13 -5.54 14.47
CA PHE A 268 15.33 -4.56 13.73
C PHE A 268 14.77 -3.43 14.62
N PRO A 269 15.63 -2.71 15.38
CA PRO A 269 15.22 -1.90 16.53
C PRO A 269 14.22 -0.77 16.21
N THR A 270 14.21 -0.28 14.97
CA THR A 270 13.26 0.77 14.54
C THR A 270 12.04 0.23 13.81
N THR A 271 12.04 -1.04 13.42
CA THR A 271 11.09 -1.65 12.48
C THR A 271 10.83 -3.11 12.85
N PRO A 272 10.08 -3.40 13.94
CA PRO A 272 9.82 -4.76 14.41
C PRO A 272 9.21 -5.69 13.34
N PHE A 273 8.50 -5.09 12.38
CA PHE A 273 8.07 -5.72 11.13
C PHE A 273 8.74 -4.95 9.96
N PRO A 274 9.90 -5.40 9.47
CA PRO A 274 10.70 -4.65 8.49
C PRO A 274 10.16 -4.85 7.05
N ASN A 275 8.87 -4.56 6.85
CA ASN A 275 8.24 -4.57 5.53
C ASN A 275 7.97 -3.13 5.10
N PRO A 276 8.53 -2.67 3.96
CA PRO A 276 8.32 -1.31 3.50
C PRO A 276 6.86 -0.95 3.15
N GLU A 277 5.95 -1.93 3.06
CA GLU A 277 4.51 -1.70 2.90
C GLU A 277 3.81 -1.27 4.21
N GLU A 278 4.42 -1.50 5.38
CA GLU A 278 3.81 -1.21 6.67
C GLU A 278 3.89 0.27 7.03
N ALA A 279 2.79 0.80 7.58
CA ALA A 279 2.73 2.18 8.03
C ALA A 279 3.80 2.47 9.10
N GLY A 280 4.49 3.59 8.95
CA GLY A 280 5.54 4.03 9.89
C GLY A 280 6.95 3.48 9.59
N VAL A 281 7.09 2.39 8.83
CA VAL A 281 8.40 1.78 8.54
C VAL A 281 9.31 2.73 7.75
N LEU A 282 8.74 3.47 6.80
CA LEU A 282 9.48 4.39 5.92
C LEU A 282 9.58 5.83 6.42
N ASP A 283 8.99 6.18 7.57
CA ASP A 283 8.92 7.58 8.05
C ASP A 283 10.30 8.23 8.22
N ARG A 284 11.31 7.44 8.59
CA ARG A 284 12.71 7.90 8.69
C ARG A 284 13.32 8.20 7.32
N LEU A 285 13.07 7.32 6.36
CA LEU A 285 13.50 7.50 4.97
C LEU A 285 12.85 8.73 4.36
N LEU A 286 11.54 8.91 4.51
CA LEU A 286 10.81 10.04 3.92
C LEU A 286 11.25 11.38 4.51
N ARG A 287 11.55 11.42 5.82
CA ARG A 287 12.14 12.61 6.46
C ARG A 287 13.52 12.91 5.90
N LEU A 288 14.42 11.92 5.84
CA LEU A 288 15.74 12.08 5.24
C LEU A 288 15.64 12.62 3.81
N ALA A 289 14.75 12.04 3.01
CA ALA A 289 14.54 12.42 1.62
C ALA A 289 14.07 13.89 1.50
N ALA A 290 13.18 14.34 2.38
CA ALA A 290 12.76 15.74 2.45
C ALA A 290 13.91 16.67 2.87
N ASP A 291 14.64 16.31 3.93
CA ASP A 291 15.70 17.13 4.51
C ASP A 291 16.90 17.30 3.56
N THR A 292 17.22 16.28 2.78
CA THR A 292 18.33 16.31 1.81
C THR A 292 17.89 16.75 0.40
N GLY A 293 16.60 17.03 0.22
CA GLY A 293 16.01 17.33 -1.08
C GLY A 293 16.27 16.22 -2.11
N ALA A 294 16.13 14.94 -1.72
CA ALA A 294 16.31 13.82 -2.64
C ALA A 294 15.30 13.89 -3.80
N ASP A 295 15.70 13.36 -4.96
CA ASP A 295 14.84 13.23 -6.13
C ASP A 295 13.99 11.94 -6.04
N VAL A 296 14.51 10.92 -5.34
CA VAL A 296 13.82 9.64 -5.08
C VAL A 296 14.27 9.05 -3.74
N ALA A 297 13.36 8.34 -3.07
CA ALA A 297 13.62 7.59 -1.85
C ALA A 297 13.41 6.10 -2.10
N LEU A 298 14.39 5.29 -1.75
CA LEU A 298 14.44 3.85 -2.04
C LEU A 298 14.55 3.06 -0.73
N ALA A 299 13.84 1.94 -0.64
CA ALA A 299 14.01 1.01 0.48
C ALA A 299 14.05 -0.44 0.00
N HIS A 300 14.94 -1.22 0.58
CA HIS A 300 14.95 -2.68 0.45
C HIS A 300 14.38 -3.31 1.73
N ASP A 301 13.76 -4.48 1.59
CA ASP A 301 13.50 -5.35 2.74
C ASP A 301 14.81 -6.03 3.21
N PRO A 302 14.83 -6.71 4.37
CA PRO A 302 16.08 -7.13 4.99
C PRO A 302 17.00 -8.03 4.17
N ASP A 303 16.47 -8.82 3.23
CA ASP A 303 17.25 -9.67 2.33
C ASP A 303 17.37 -9.10 0.90
N ALA A 304 16.91 -7.86 0.71
CA ALA A 304 17.00 -7.04 -0.50
C ALA A 304 16.44 -7.68 -1.77
N ASP A 305 15.37 -8.49 -1.62
CA ASP A 305 14.62 -9.02 -2.75
C ASP A 305 13.45 -8.09 -3.16
N ARG A 306 13.04 -7.13 -2.30
CA ARG A 306 12.01 -6.13 -2.61
C ARG A 306 12.56 -4.73 -2.80
N LEU A 307 11.80 -3.90 -3.51
CA LEU A 307 12.06 -2.47 -3.67
C LEU A 307 10.80 -1.62 -3.41
N ALA A 308 10.86 -0.74 -2.43
CA ALA A 308 9.91 0.36 -2.28
C ALA A 308 10.49 1.66 -2.86
N VAL A 309 9.63 2.42 -3.54
CA VAL A 309 9.99 3.69 -4.19
C VAL A 309 9.03 4.77 -3.71
N ALA A 310 9.56 5.86 -3.17
CA ALA A 310 8.78 7.05 -2.85
C ALA A 310 9.31 8.28 -3.60
N VAL A 311 8.41 9.18 -3.94
CA VAL A 311 8.67 10.35 -4.79
C VAL A 311 8.05 11.62 -4.19
N PRO A 312 8.63 12.80 -4.46
CA PRO A 312 8.02 14.06 -4.04
C PRO A 312 6.75 14.34 -4.87
N THR A 313 5.67 14.76 -4.21
CA THR A 313 4.39 15.14 -4.82
C THR A 313 3.76 16.27 -4.00
N GLY A 314 3.57 17.45 -4.60
CA GLY A 314 2.87 18.57 -3.95
C GLY A 314 3.48 19.03 -2.61
N GLY A 315 4.81 18.97 -2.47
CA GLY A 315 5.51 19.31 -1.23
C GLY A 315 5.48 18.24 -0.14
N ARG A 316 4.97 17.04 -0.45
CA ARG A 316 5.03 15.84 0.41
C ARG A 316 5.74 14.70 -0.31
N TRP A 317 5.94 13.59 0.38
CA TRP A 317 6.43 12.34 -0.21
C TRP A 317 5.29 11.33 -0.34
N ARG A 318 5.20 10.69 -1.50
CA ARG A 318 4.22 9.64 -1.82
C ARG A 318 4.96 8.34 -2.08
N LEU A 319 4.57 7.27 -1.36
CA LEU A 319 4.97 5.91 -1.69
C LEU A 319 4.23 5.46 -2.96
N LEU A 320 4.97 4.97 -3.94
CA LEU A 320 4.41 4.34 -5.12
C LEU A 320 3.94 2.92 -4.79
N THR A 321 2.83 2.49 -5.38
CA THR A 321 2.40 1.10 -5.26
C THR A 321 3.37 0.17 -6.02
N GLY A 322 3.29 -1.13 -5.73
CA GLY A 322 4.11 -2.09 -6.46
C GLY A 322 3.82 -2.11 -7.96
N ASP A 323 2.54 -1.94 -8.32
CA ASP A 323 2.08 -1.82 -9.70
C ASP A 323 2.58 -0.55 -10.40
N GLU A 324 2.51 0.61 -9.73
CA GLU A 324 3.02 1.87 -10.28
C GLU A 324 4.52 1.77 -10.59
N THR A 325 5.28 1.23 -9.64
CA THR A 325 6.73 0.98 -9.80
C THR A 325 7.00 -0.01 -10.93
N GLY A 326 6.28 -1.13 -10.98
CA GLY A 326 6.42 -2.14 -12.04
C GLY A 326 6.10 -1.57 -13.43
N CYS A 327 5.06 -0.77 -13.56
CA CYS A 327 4.68 -0.13 -14.82
C CYS A 327 5.68 0.93 -15.27
N LEU A 328 6.23 1.72 -14.34
CA LEU A 328 7.30 2.68 -14.62
C LEU A 328 8.57 1.98 -15.13
N LEU A 329 8.99 0.89 -14.47
CA LEU A 329 10.12 0.09 -14.90
C LEU A 329 9.86 -0.53 -16.29
N ALA A 330 8.66 -1.06 -16.53
CA ALA A 330 8.28 -1.65 -17.81
C ALA A 330 8.34 -0.61 -18.95
N GLU A 331 7.76 0.57 -18.75
CA GLU A 331 7.77 1.66 -19.74
C GLU A 331 9.20 2.10 -20.06
N HIS A 332 10.04 2.29 -19.04
CA HIS A 332 11.45 2.66 -19.24
C HIS A 332 12.21 1.59 -20.03
N LEU A 333 12.08 0.33 -19.65
CA LEU A 333 12.82 -0.76 -20.29
C LEU A 333 12.32 -1.06 -21.71
N LEU A 334 11.00 -0.97 -21.95
CA LEU A 334 10.40 -1.25 -23.25
C LEU A 334 10.54 -0.09 -24.25
N SER A 335 10.69 1.15 -23.78
CA SER A 335 10.96 2.30 -24.65
C SER A 335 12.38 2.29 -25.25
N ARG A 336 13.28 1.46 -24.72
CA ARG A 336 14.62 1.27 -25.30
C ARG A 336 14.53 0.57 -26.67
N PRO A 337 15.53 0.77 -27.54
CA PRO A 337 15.58 0.09 -28.84
C PRO A 337 15.42 -1.42 -28.69
N ASP A 338 14.56 -2.02 -29.52
CA ASP A 338 14.30 -3.45 -29.49
C ASP A 338 15.55 -4.22 -29.95
N PRO A 339 16.21 -5.02 -29.07
CA PRO A 339 17.41 -5.78 -29.45
C PRO A 339 17.14 -6.77 -30.59
N SER A 340 15.89 -7.21 -30.76
CA SER A 340 15.50 -8.20 -31.77
C SER A 340 15.63 -7.69 -33.21
N GLU A 341 15.61 -6.36 -33.39
CA GLU A 341 15.80 -5.70 -34.69
C GLU A 341 17.28 -5.54 -35.08
N GLY A 342 18.20 -5.86 -34.15
CA GLY A 342 19.65 -5.81 -34.37
C GLY A 342 20.29 -7.15 -34.76
N THR A 343 21.63 -7.18 -34.81
CA THR A 343 22.44 -8.39 -35.07
C THR A 343 23.20 -8.90 -33.84
N GLY A 344 22.96 -8.30 -32.67
CA GLY A 344 23.63 -8.63 -31.41
C GLY A 344 22.95 -9.75 -30.61
N PRO A 345 23.41 -10.00 -29.37
CA PRO A 345 22.70 -10.87 -28.42
C PRO A 345 21.27 -10.36 -28.24
N GLY A 346 20.26 -11.22 -28.43
CA GLY A 346 18.85 -10.82 -28.43
C GLY A 346 18.19 -10.77 -29.82
N ALA A 347 18.96 -10.80 -30.91
CA ALA A 347 18.43 -10.77 -32.27
C ALA A 347 17.39 -11.89 -32.51
N GLY A 348 16.21 -11.51 -33.00
CA GLY A 348 15.09 -12.42 -33.25
C GLY A 348 14.36 -12.96 -32.01
N ARG A 349 14.73 -12.56 -30.79
CA ARG A 349 14.04 -12.97 -29.55
C ARG A 349 12.94 -11.96 -29.21
N ARG A 350 11.77 -12.44 -28.78
CA ARG A 350 10.64 -11.55 -28.47
C ARG A 350 10.74 -11.03 -27.04
N ARG A 351 10.47 -9.76 -26.82
CA ARG A 351 10.43 -9.16 -25.48
C ARG A 351 9.20 -9.66 -24.72
N LEU A 352 9.40 -10.04 -23.45
CA LEU A 352 8.36 -10.57 -22.57
C LEU A 352 8.32 -9.80 -21.25
N VAL A 353 7.11 -9.39 -20.86
CA VAL A 353 6.83 -8.91 -19.51
C VAL A 353 5.82 -9.82 -18.81
N ILE A 354 5.94 -9.96 -17.50
CA ILE A 354 5.13 -10.91 -16.72
C ILE A 354 4.69 -10.25 -15.42
N ASN A 355 3.41 -10.34 -15.07
CA ASN A 355 2.94 -9.98 -13.73
C ASN A 355 1.91 -10.99 -13.19
N THR A 356 1.61 -10.87 -11.91
CA THR A 356 0.70 -11.81 -11.25
C THR A 356 -0.77 -11.42 -11.45
N VAL A 357 -1.68 -12.37 -11.28
CA VAL A 357 -3.13 -12.18 -11.41
C VAL A 357 -3.69 -11.10 -10.48
N VAL A 358 -3.01 -10.85 -9.35
CA VAL A 358 -3.37 -9.80 -8.38
C VAL A 358 -2.74 -8.44 -8.68
N SER A 359 -1.85 -8.36 -9.67
CA SER A 359 -1.20 -7.13 -10.15
C SER A 359 -2.04 -6.45 -11.23
N SER A 360 -1.78 -5.17 -11.46
CA SER A 360 -2.55 -4.31 -12.37
C SER A 360 -2.60 -4.81 -13.82
N ARG A 361 -3.75 -4.61 -14.47
CA ARG A 361 -3.97 -4.73 -15.92
C ARG A 361 -3.35 -3.58 -16.73
N LEU A 362 -2.60 -2.66 -16.12
CA LEU A 362 -1.84 -1.62 -16.86
C LEU A 362 -0.64 -2.22 -17.63
N LEU A 363 0.08 -3.19 -17.05
CA LEU A 363 1.22 -3.83 -17.72
C LEU A 363 0.91 -4.39 -19.12
N PRO A 364 -0.16 -5.20 -19.33
CA PRO A 364 -0.48 -5.69 -20.68
C PRO A 364 -0.77 -4.56 -21.67
N ARG A 365 -1.35 -3.43 -21.23
CA ARG A 365 -1.60 -2.27 -22.10
C ARG A 365 -0.30 -1.61 -22.54
N ILE A 366 0.65 -1.45 -21.60
CA ILE A 366 2.02 -0.97 -21.90
C ILE A 366 2.72 -1.94 -22.87
N ALA A 367 2.69 -3.24 -22.58
CA ALA A 367 3.32 -4.26 -23.42
C ALA A 367 2.81 -4.21 -24.87
N ALA A 368 1.49 -4.10 -25.05
CA ALA A 368 0.86 -4.00 -26.37
C ALA A 368 1.35 -2.77 -27.15
N SER A 369 1.49 -1.60 -26.50
CA SER A 369 1.99 -0.38 -27.14
C SER A 369 3.44 -0.49 -27.59
N HIS A 370 4.25 -1.32 -26.94
CA HIS A 370 5.65 -1.58 -27.30
C HIS A 370 5.84 -2.86 -28.12
N ARG A 371 4.75 -3.53 -28.54
CA ARG A 371 4.78 -4.82 -29.26
C ARG A 371 5.52 -5.94 -28.51
N ALA A 372 5.54 -5.86 -27.18
CA ALA A 372 6.06 -6.91 -26.31
C ALA A 372 4.96 -7.93 -25.99
N ASP A 373 5.37 -9.18 -25.78
CA ASP A 373 4.47 -10.20 -25.25
C ASP A 373 4.28 -10.01 -23.75
N TRP A 374 3.08 -10.35 -23.27
CA TRP A 374 2.72 -10.31 -21.87
C TRP A 374 2.22 -11.66 -21.37
N THR A 375 2.36 -11.94 -20.08
CA THR A 375 1.77 -13.11 -19.43
C THR A 375 1.36 -12.84 -18.01
N GLU A 376 0.18 -13.35 -17.65
CA GLU A 376 -0.30 -13.40 -16.27
C GLU A 376 0.11 -14.71 -15.59
N THR A 377 0.47 -14.66 -14.31
CA THR A 377 0.76 -15.86 -13.50
C THR A 377 0.04 -15.83 -12.15
N LEU A 378 0.02 -16.95 -11.42
CA LEU A 378 -0.38 -16.92 -10.01
C LEU A 378 0.58 -16.06 -9.17
N THR A 379 0.12 -15.61 -8.00
CA THR A 379 0.96 -14.87 -7.03
C THR A 379 2.18 -15.70 -6.59
N GLY A 380 3.34 -15.07 -6.54
CA GLY A 380 4.61 -15.66 -6.13
C GLY A 380 5.59 -15.82 -7.30
N PHE A 381 6.80 -15.28 -7.11
CA PHE A 381 7.84 -15.23 -8.14
C PHE A 381 8.25 -16.55 -8.78
N LYS A 382 8.07 -17.68 -8.07
CA LYS A 382 8.29 -19.02 -8.65
C LYS A 382 7.44 -19.24 -9.92
N TRP A 383 6.24 -18.67 -9.97
CA TRP A 383 5.35 -18.78 -11.13
C TRP A 383 5.77 -17.87 -12.27
N ILE A 384 6.26 -16.65 -11.97
CA ILE A 384 6.80 -15.71 -12.96
C ILE A 384 8.00 -16.35 -13.67
N MET A 385 8.96 -16.88 -12.90
CA MET A 385 10.16 -17.52 -13.46
C MET A 385 9.84 -18.83 -14.19
N LYS A 386 8.86 -19.60 -13.71
CA LYS A 386 8.37 -20.79 -14.42
C LYS A 386 7.77 -20.42 -15.78
N ALA A 387 6.93 -19.39 -15.84
CA ALA A 387 6.36 -18.91 -17.10
C ALA A 387 7.45 -18.42 -18.07
N ARG A 388 8.49 -17.74 -17.57
CA ARG A 388 9.66 -17.39 -18.39
C ARG A 388 10.39 -18.64 -18.90
N SER A 389 10.65 -19.64 -18.06
CA SER A 389 11.36 -20.87 -18.48
C SER A 389 10.65 -21.65 -19.58
N GLN A 390 9.33 -21.54 -19.65
CA GLN A 390 8.50 -22.18 -20.69
C GLN A 390 8.52 -21.42 -22.03
N ARG A 391 9.22 -20.28 -22.09
CA ARG A 391 9.35 -19.44 -23.29
C ARG A 391 10.82 -19.18 -23.65
N PRO A 392 11.55 -20.19 -24.14
CA PRO A 392 12.97 -20.04 -24.46
C PRO A 392 13.24 -19.06 -25.62
N GLY A 393 12.25 -18.75 -26.48
CA GLY A 393 12.36 -17.77 -27.57
C GLY A 393 12.14 -16.31 -27.15
N HIS A 394 11.98 -16.05 -25.85
CA HIS A 394 11.68 -14.74 -25.30
C HIS A 394 12.76 -14.25 -24.36
N ASP A 395 13.00 -12.95 -24.37
CA ASP A 395 13.79 -12.26 -23.36
C ASP A 395 12.88 -11.65 -22.30
N LEU A 396 13.14 -11.99 -21.03
CA LEU A 396 12.45 -11.34 -19.92
C LEU A 396 12.95 -9.90 -19.82
N VAL A 397 12.05 -8.95 -20.05
CA VAL A 397 12.31 -7.53 -19.80
C VAL A 397 12.04 -7.22 -18.33
N LEU A 398 10.85 -7.60 -17.85
CA LEU A 398 10.43 -7.39 -16.48
C LEU A 398 9.45 -8.48 -16.02
N GLY A 399 9.71 -9.06 -14.87
CA GLY A 399 8.72 -9.81 -14.09
C GLY A 399 8.42 -9.07 -12.79
N TYR A 400 7.16 -8.86 -12.42
CA TYR A 400 6.84 -8.21 -11.14
C TYR A 400 5.57 -8.72 -10.44
N GLU A 401 5.47 -8.51 -9.12
CA GLU A 401 4.26 -8.70 -8.33
C GLU A 401 3.92 -7.44 -7.51
N ASP A 402 2.65 -7.27 -7.12
CA ASP A 402 2.17 -6.06 -6.42
C ASP A 402 2.87 -5.84 -5.06
N ALA A 403 3.34 -6.93 -4.43
CA ALA A 403 4.06 -6.94 -3.17
C ALA A 403 5.55 -6.55 -3.29
N LEU A 404 5.83 -5.54 -4.13
CA LEU A 404 7.14 -4.87 -4.28
C LEU A 404 8.30 -5.75 -4.78
N GLY A 405 7.98 -6.84 -5.49
CA GLY A 405 8.97 -7.76 -6.06
C GLY A 405 9.17 -7.52 -7.55
N TYR A 406 10.43 -7.39 -7.99
CA TYR A 406 10.80 -7.12 -9.38
C TYR A 406 11.99 -7.97 -9.81
N ALA A 407 11.93 -8.58 -10.99
CA ALA A 407 13.09 -9.14 -11.70
C ALA A 407 13.26 -8.39 -13.01
N VAL A 408 14.38 -7.69 -13.14
CA VAL A 408 14.73 -6.95 -14.35
C VAL A 408 15.76 -7.76 -15.14
N GLY A 409 15.45 -8.06 -16.40
CA GLY A 409 16.30 -8.93 -17.21
C GLY A 409 16.32 -10.38 -16.71
N GLU A 410 17.38 -11.11 -17.04
CA GLU A 410 17.49 -12.56 -16.80
C GLU A 410 18.63 -12.96 -15.88
N ALA A 411 19.39 -12.01 -15.35
CA ALA A 411 20.56 -12.33 -14.53
C ALA A 411 20.20 -13.13 -13.27
N VAL A 412 19.07 -12.78 -12.64
CA VAL A 412 18.62 -13.35 -11.37
C VAL A 412 17.30 -14.12 -11.59
N GLY A 413 17.24 -15.37 -11.12
CA GLY A 413 16.06 -16.24 -11.19
C GLY A 413 15.03 -16.02 -10.08
N ASP A 414 14.98 -14.82 -9.51
CA ASP A 414 14.05 -14.39 -8.46
C ASP A 414 14.00 -12.85 -8.46
N LYS A 415 13.28 -12.27 -7.52
CA LYS A 415 13.28 -10.83 -7.30
C LYS A 415 14.69 -10.32 -6.99
N ASP A 416 15.01 -9.17 -7.55
CA ASP A 416 16.25 -8.43 -7.35
C ASP A 416 15.93 -6.95 -7.12
N GLY A 417 15.78 -6.58 -5.84
CA GLY A 417 15.52 -5.19 -5.45
C GLY A 417 16.66 -4.25 -5.85
N ILE A 418 17.90 -4.74 -5.82
CA ILE A 418 19.12 -3.96 -6.13
C ILE A 418 19.17 -3.63 -7.63
N GLY A 419 18.97 -4.62 -8.49
CA GLY A 419 18.89 -4.40 -9.93
C GLY A 419 17.74 -3.46 -10.32
N ALA A 420 16.56 -3.65 -9.70
CA ALA A 420 15.41 -2.78 -9.91
C ALA A 420 15.69 -1.34 -9.44
N ALA A 421 16.39 -1.16 -8.31
CA ALA A 421 16.73 0.15 -7.76
C ALA A 421 17.68 0.94 -8.67
N LEU A 422 18.67 0.26 -9.27
CA LEU A 422 19.56 0.88 -10.26
C LEU A 422 18.80 1.37 -11.50
N VAL A 423 17.90 0.54 -12.02
CA VAL A 423 17.09 0.90 -13.19
C VAL A 423 16.11 2.03 -12.86
N MET A 424 15.56 2.04 -11.65
CA MET A 424 14.74 3.16 -11.15
C MET A 424 15.56 4.45 -11.04
N ALA A 425 16.79 4.39 -10.50
CA ALA A 425 17.69 5.54 -10.41
C ALA A 425 18.04 6.09 -11.81
N GLU A 426 18.25 5.23 -12.80
CA GLU A 426 18.44 5.66 -14.19
C GLU A 426 17.19 6.34 -14.77
N LEU A 427 16.00 5.78 -14.55
CA LEU A 427 14.75 6.39 -15.00
C LEU A 427 14.56 7.79 -14.40
N VAL A 428 14.79 7.95 -13.10
CA VAL A 428 14.71 9.26 -12.43
C VAL A 428 15.74 10.23 -13.00
N ALA A 429 16.99 9.78 -13.21
CA ALA A 429 18.03 10.61 -13.81
C ALA A 429 17.64 11.05 -15.24
N HIS A 430 17.04 10.17 -16.03
CA HIS A 430 16.56 10.47 -17.37
C HIS A 430 15.44 11.51 -17.37
N LEU A 431 14.37 11.29 -16.60
CA LEU A 431 13.25 12.23 -16.49
C LEU A 431 13.71 13.60 -15.99
N LYS A 432 14.69 13.64 -15.08
CA LYS A 432 15.28 14.89 -14.61
C LYS A 432 15.95 15.69 -15.72
N THR A 433 16.59 15.05 -16.70
CA THR A 433 17.13 15.75 -17.88
C THR A 433 16.05 16.36 -18.76
N GLU A 434 14.83 15.81 -18.71
CA GLU A 434 13.66 16.32 -19.42
C GLU A 434 12.86 17.36 -18.60
N GLY A 435 13.28 17.64 -17.36
CA GLY A 435 12.51 18.48 -16.43
C GLY A 435 11.22 17.84 -15.92
N ARG A 436 11.15 16.50 -15.95
CA ARG A 436 9.98 15.69 -15.62
C ARG A 436 10.21 14.84 -14.38
N THR A 437 9.12 14.32 -13.83
CA THR A 437 9.09 13.45 -12.66
C THR A 437 8.48 12.09 -12.97
N LEU A 438 8.65 11.12 -12.06
CA LEU A 438 7.97 9.83 -12.15
C LEU A 438 6.44 9.97 -12.13
N VAL A 439 5.92 11.00 -11.46
CA VAL A 439 4.48 11.29 -11.45
C VAL A 439 4.00 11.72 -12.83
N ASP A 440 4.77 12.53 -13.55
CA ASP A 440 4.44 12.94 -14.92
C ASP A 440 4.40 11.73 -15.86
N LEU A 441 5.33 10.79 -15.71
CA LEU A 441 5.34 9.56 -16.51
C LEU A 441 4.16 8.64 -16.17
N LEU A 442 3.79 8.51 -14.88
CA LEU A 442 2.58 7.78 -14.48
C LEU A 442 1.32 8.44 -15.04
N ASP A 443 1.26 9.76 -15.04
CA ASP A 443 0.13 10.50 -15.61
C ASP A 443 0.01 10.25 -17.12
N ASP A 444 1.13 10.21 -17.85
CA ASP A 444 1.14 9.85 -19.28
C ASP A 444 0.67 8.42 -19.54
N LEU A 445 1.09 7.47 -18.70
CA LEU A 445 0.64 6.09 -18.79
C LEU A 445 -0.88 6.01 -18.56
N HIS A 446 -1.39 6.73 -17.57
CA HIS A 446 -2.83 6.78 -17.31
C HIS A 446 -3.63 7.48 -18.42
N ARG A 447 -3.09 8.54 -19.04
CA ARG A 447 -3.71 9.16 -20.21
C ARG A 447 -3.82 8.19 -21.37
N ARG A 448 -2.75 7.46 -21.68
CA ARG A 448 -2.70 6.51 -22.81
C ARG A 448 -3.52 5.25 -22.59
N HIS A 449 -3.60 4.78 -21.35
CA HIS A 449 -4.07 3.44 -21.03
C HIS A 449 -5.25 3.41 -20.06
N GLY A 450 -5.85 4.55 -19.71
CA GLY A 450 -6.89 4.64 -18.68
C GLY A 450 -6.30 4.86 -17.29
N ALA A 451 -7.07 5.47 -16.39
CA ALA A 451 -6.66 5.66 -15.01
C ALA A 451 -6.84 4.34 -14.23
N HIS A 452 -5.73 3.67 -13.93
CA HIS A 452 -5.70 2.45 -13.14
C HIS A 452 -5.54 2.78 -11.65
N ALA A 453 -6.31 2.13 -10.80
CA ALA A 453 -6.07 2.11 -9.37
C ALA A 453 -6.13 0.66 -8.88
N THR A 454 -5.17 0.28 -8.03
CA THR A 454 -5.14 -1.01 -7.35
C THR A 454 -5.08 -0.83 -5.84
N GLY A 455 -5.59 -1.80 -5.09
CA GLY A 455 -5.49 -1.82 -3.64
C GLY A 455 -5.79 -3.19 -3.05
N GLN A 456 -5.38 -3.39 -1.80
CA GLN A 456 -5.63 -4.64 -1.07
C GLN A 456 -6.09 -4.42 0.38
N ARG A 457 -6.76 -5.43 0.93
CA ARG A 457 -7.09 -5.58 2.35
C ARG A 457 -6.87 -7.03 2.80
N SER A 458 -6.50 -7.20 4.06
CA SER A 458 -6.39 -8.51 4.69
C SER A 458 -7.45 -8.68 5.77
N ILE A 459 -8.09 -9.84 5.82
CA ILE A 459 -9.08 -10.24 6.81
C ILE A 459 -8.43 -11.32 7.67
N ARG A 460 -8.39 -11.12 8.99
CA ARG A 460 -7.85 -12.11 9.94
C ARG A 460 -8.98 -12.97 10.49
N PHE A 461 -8.76 -14.28 10.56
CA PHE A 461 -9.68 -15.22 11.18
C PHE A 461 -9.08 -15.70 12.50
N GLU A 462 -9.86 -15.67 13.58
CA GLU A 462 -9.39 -16.01 14.93
C GLU A 462 -9.51 -17.51 15.24
N SER A 463 -10.28 -18.26 14.45
CA SER A 463 -10.57 -19.67 14.74
C SER A 463 -9.49 -20.61 14.20
N THR A 464 -8.92 -21.41 15.08
CA THR A 464 -7.99 -22.52 14.77
C THR A 464 -8.61 -23.89 15.02
N SER A 465 -9.93 -23.96 15.26
CA SER A 465 -10.62 -25.22 15.50
C SER A 465 -10.86 -25.96 14.17
N PRO A 466 -10.52 -27.26 14.06
CA PRO A 466 -10.85 -28.06 12.87
C PRO A 466 -12.35 -28.07 12.52
N ASP A 467 -13.21 -27.91 13.53
CA ASP A 467 -14.67 -27.93 13.42
C ASP A 467 -15.26 -26.57 13.00
N ASP A 468 -14.46 -25.51 13.01
CA ASP A 468 -14.87 -24.16 12.64
C ASP A 468 -13.89 -23.56 11.62
N GLN A 469 -14.25 -23.68 10.33
CA GLN A 469 -13.42 -23.24 9.20
C GLN A 469 -14.05 -22.02 8.50
N PRO A 470 -14.09 -20.84 9.15
CA PRO A 470 -14.75 -19.66 8.61
C PRO A 470 -14.14 -19.20 7.27
N MET A 471 -12.83 -19.36 7.11
CA MET A 471 -12.14 -19.00 5.85
C MET A 471 -12.55 -19.90 4.68
N ALA A 472 -12.66 -21.22 4.91
CA ALA A 472 -13.10 -22.16 3.89
C ALA A 472 -14.56 -21.91 3.50
N ARG A 473 -15.43 -21.67 4.49
CA ARG A 473 -16.84 -21.30 4.25
C ARG A 473 -16.97 -20.00 3.47
N ALA A 474 -16.13 -19.00 3.76
CA ALA A 474 -16.16 -17.74 3.04
C ALA A 474 -15.73 -17.90 1.57
N MET A 475 -14.66 -18.66 1.30
CA MET A 475 -14.26 -18.97 -0.08
C MET A 475 -15.32 -19.78 -0.83
N ASP A 476 -15.93 -20.77 -0.18
CA ASP A 476 -17.01 -21.57 -0.77
C ASP A 476 -18.28 -20.74 -1.04
N GLY A 477 -18.61 -19.81 -0.14
CA GLY A 477 -19.71 -18.86 -0.31
C GLY A 477 -19.51 -17.96 -1.53
N LEU A 478 -18.31 -17.43 -1.73
CA LEU A 478 -17.97 -16.65 -2.94
C LEU A 478 -18.10 -17.47 -4.23
N ARG A 479 -17.88 -18.78 -4.19
CA ARG A 479 -18.02 -19.66 -5.36
C ARG A 479 -19.46 -20.02 -5.67
N THR A 480 -20.20 -20.41 -4.64
CA THR A 480 -21.52 -21.06 -4.78
C THR A 480 -22.67 -20.05 -4.74
N ALA A 481 -22.49 -18.95 -4.02
CA ALA A 481 -23.46 -17.88 -3.86
C ALA A 481 -22.77 -16.50 -3.85
N PRO A 482 -22.07 -16.12 -4.94
CA PRO A 482 -21.42 -14.82 -5.03
C PRO A 482 -22.44 -13.68 -4.85
N PRO A 483 -22.04 -12.53 -4.27
CA PRO A 483 -22.93 -11.39 -4.17
C PRO A 483 -23.32 -10.93 -5.59
N PRO A 484 -24.62 -10.66 -5.87
CA PRO A 484 -25.04 -10.21 -7.19
C PRO A 484 -24.51 -8.80 -7.52
N GLU A 485 -24.11 -8.05 -6.50
CA GLU A 485 -23.63 -6.69 -6.58
C GLU A 485 -22.63 -6.42 -5.45
N LEU A 486 -21.58 -5.65 -5.75
CA LEU A 486 -20.64 -5.10 -4.77
C LEU A 486 -20.51 -3.59 -4.98
N ALA A 487 -20.78 -2.83 -3.91
CA ALA A 487 -20.71 -1.37 -3.92
C ALA A 487 -21.44 -0.73 -5.11
N GLY A 488 -22.70 -1.07 -5.40
CA GLY A 488 -23.41 -0.46 -6.52
C GLY A 488 -23.16 -1.08 -7.89
N ALA A 489 -22.17 -1.97 -8.07
CA ALA A 489 -21.91 -2.62 -9.35
C ALA A 489 -22.27 -4.09 -9.35
N ALA A 490 -23.02 -4.49 -10.37
CA ALA A 490 -23.37 -5.89 -10.61
C ALA A 490 -22.11 -6.73 -10.84
N VAL A 491 -22.06 -7.91 -10.22
CA VAL A 491 -21.05 -8.92 -10.53
C VAL A 491 -21.45 -9.58 -11.84
N THR A 492 -20.63 -9.40 -12.88
CA THR A 492 -20.91 -9.87 -14.25
C THR A 492 -20.31 -11.23 -14.54
N ALA A 493 -19.20 -11.58 -13.88
CA ALA A 493 -18.57 -12.89 -14.00
C ALA A 493 -17.88 -13.28 -12.69
N VAL A 494 -17.83 -14.59 -12.45
CA VAL A 494 -17.10 -15.21 -11.34
C VAL A 494 -16.19 -16.28 -11.93
N HIS A 495 -14.89 -16.08 -11.78
CA HIS A 495 -13.88 -17.03 -12.21
C HIS A 495 -13.31 -17.74 -10.99
N ASP A 496 -13.70 -18.99 -10.79
CA ASP A 496 -13.11 -19.87 -9.78
C ASP A 496 -11.88 -20.56 -10.37
N LEU A 497 -10.70 -20.21 -9.86
CA LEU A 497 -9.44 -20.79 -10.31
C LEU A 497 -9.12 -22.13 -9.61
N SER A 498 -10.03 -22.69 -8.81
CA SER A 498 -9.82 -23.98 -8.14
C SER A 498 -9.55 -25.13 -9.11
N GLY A 499 -10.12 -25.08 -10.32
CA GLY A 499 -9.85 -26.00 -11.43
C GLY A 499 -8.77 -25.53 -12.41
N GLY A 500 -8.20 -24.35 -12.19
CA GLY A 500 -7.34 -23.64 -13.14
C GLY A 500 -8.14 -22.90 -14.23
N SER A 501 -7.42 -22.25 -15.14
CA SER A 501 -7.97 -21.62 -16.34
C SER A 501 -7.16 -22.03 -17.58
N GLU A 502 -7.48 -21.47 -18.75
CA GLU A 502 -6.68 -21.69 -19.97
C GLU A 502 -5.19 -21.30 -19.79
N HIS A 503 -4.92 -20.33 -18.91
CA HIS A 503 -3.58 -19.73 -18.77
C HIS A 503 -3.00 -19.85 -17.36
N LEU A 504 -3.80 -20.20 -16.35
CA LEU A 504 -3.37 -20.31 -14.96
C LEU A 504 -3.58 -21.74 -14.42
N PRO A 505 -2.62 -22.32 -13.69
CA PRO A 505 -2.84 -23.60 -13.03
C PRO A 505 -3.84 -23.47 -11.88
N PRO A 506 -4.40 -24.60 -11.39
CA PRO A 506 -5.31 -24.63 -10.25
C PRO A 506 -4.79 -23.88 -9.02
N ALA A 507 -5.63 -23.04 -8.41
CA ALA A 507 -5.34 -22.29 -7.19
C ALA A 507 -6.62 -21.89 -6.44
N ASP A 508 -6.53 -21.76 -5.11
CA ASP A 508 -7.63 -21.29 -4.26
C ASP A 508 -7.80 -19.76 -4.39
N VAL A 509 -8.32 -19.32 -5.53
CA VAL A 509 -8.49 -17.92 -5.91
C VAL A 509 -9.85 -17.76 -6.60
N VAL A 510 -10.61 -16.74 -6.21
CA VAL A 510 -11.85 -16.32 -6.87
C VAL A 510 -11.66 -14.93 -7.43
N VAL A 511 -12.00 -14.73 -8.71
CA VAL A 511 -12.02 -13.41 -9.36
C VAL A 511 -13.46 -13.03 -9.67
N LEU A 512 -13.91 -11.90 -9.15
CA LEU A 512 -15.20 -11.29 -9.48
C LEU A 512 -14.95 -10.16 -10.46
N GLU A 513 -15.59 -10.20 -11.63
CA GLU A 513 -15.62 -9.07 -12.57
C GLU A 513 -16.92 -8.29 -12.38
N LEU A 514 -16.83 -6.97 -12.43
CA LEU A 514 -17.93 -6.07 -12.10
C LEU A 514 -18.29 -5.14 -13.26
N TYR A 515 -19.57 -4.82 -13.35
CA TYR A 515 -20.12 -3.91 -14.34
C TYR A 515 -19.75 -2.44 -14.03
N GLY A 516 -19.31 -1.69 -15.05
CA GLY A 516 -18.92 -0.29 -14.91
C GLY A 516 -17.49 -0.10 -14.41
N ALA A 517 -16.74 0.82 -15.05
CA ALA A 517 -15.33 1.13 -14.77
C ALA A 517 -14.42 -0.11 -14.66
N GLU A 518 -14.38 -0.97 -15.70
CA GLU A 518 -13.50 -2.15 -15.86
C GLU A 518 -12.89 -2.64 -14.52
N ALA A 519 -13.77 -3.09 -13.61
CA ALA A 519 -13.40 -3.35 -12.22
C ALA A 519 -13.39 -4.85 -11.92
N ARG A 520 -12.45 -5.25 -11.07
CA ARG A 520 -12.38 -6.62 -10.56
C ARG A 520 -12.02 -6.67 -9.09
N VAL A 521 -12.49 -7.71 -8.41
CA VAL A 521 -12.10 -8.08 -7.06
C VAL A 521 -11.52 -9.48 -7.10
N ILE A 522 -10.40 -9.70 -6.43
CA ILE A 522 -9.73 -10.99 -6.35
C ILE A 522 -9.60 -11.38 -4.89
N VAL A 523 -10.05 -12.57 -4.54
CA VAL A 523 -10.04 -13.07 -3.17
C VAL A 523 -9.27 -14.38 -3.11
N ARG A 524 -8.34 -14.49 -2.14
CA ARG A 524 -7.56 -15.71 -1.92
C ARG A 524 -7.13 -15.88 -0.45
N PRO A 525 -6.98 -17.11 0.04
CA PRO A 525 -6.32 -17.35 1.32
C PRO A 525 -4.84 -16.97 1.31
N SER A 526 -4.34 -16.56 2.46
CA SER A 526 -2.91 -16.53 2.76
C SER A 526 -2.43 -17.97 2.96
N GLY A 527 -1.32 -18.33 2.32
CA GLY A 527 -0.77 -19.68 2.43
C GLY A 527 0.01 -19.93 3.74
N THR A 528 0.26 -18.88 4.53
CA THR A 528 1.17 -18.93 5.69
C THR A 528 0.51 -18.46 6.99
N GLU A 529 -0.69 -17.88 6.93
CA GLU A 529 -1.39 -17.31 8.08
C GLU A 529 -2.91 -17.54 7.94
N PRO A 530 -3.69 -17.58 9.03
CA PRO A 530 -5.16 -17.67 8.99
C PRO A 530 -5.77 -16.33 8.57
N LYS A 531 -5.42 -15.87 7.37
CA LYS A 531 -5.86 -14.60 6.80
C LYS A 531 -6.31 -14.80 5.36
N MET A 532 -7.29 -14.03 4.92
CA MET A 532 -7.67 -13.93 3.51
C MET A 532 -7.26 -12.56 2.98
N LYS A 533 -6.78 -12.52 1.74
CA LYS A 533 -6.42 -11.29 1.04
C LYS A 533 -7.47 -10.98 -0.02
N VAL A 534 -7.91 -9.73 -0.03
CA VAL A 534 -8.82 -9.15 -1.01
C VAL A 534 -8.05 -8.10 -1.77
N TYR A 535 -8.03 -8.20 -3.09
CA TYR A 535 -7.44 -7.24 -4.01
C TYR A 535 -8.56 -6.63 -4.84
N ALA A 536 -8.44 -5.35 -5.19
CA ALA A 536 -9.35 -4.68 -6.10
C ALA A 536 -8.56 -3.88 -7.13
N GLU A 537 -9.06 -3.87 -8.36
CA GLU A 537 -8.63 -2.97 -9.42
C GLU A 537 -9.85 -2.30 -10.03
N ALA A 538 -9.72 -1.02 -10.32
CA ALA A 538 -10.69 -0.26 -11.10
C ALA A 538 -9.95 0.51 -12.19
N VAL A 539 -10.52 0.51 -13.40
CA VAL A 539 -9.97 1.25 -14.53
C VAL A 539 -11.03 2.22 -15.04
N VAL A 540 -10.71 3.50 -15.02
CA VAL A 540 -11.56 4.54 -15.60
C VAL A 540 -10.98 4.90 -16.95
N ALA A 541 -11.77 4.67 -18.01
CA ALA A 541 -11.37 5.04 -19.36
C ALA A 541 -11.14 6.57 -19.45
N MET A 542 -10.15 6.95 -20.24
CA MET A 542 -9.93 8.35 -20.61
C MET A 542 -10.66 8.58 -21.93
N ASP A 543 -11.58 9.56 -21.95
CA ASP A 543 -12.35 9.87 -23.16
C ASP A 543 -11.48 10.50 -24.26
N ASP A 544 -10.33 11.08 -23.87
CA ASP A 544 -9.33 11.62 -24.79
C ASP A 544 -7.91 11.44 -24.21
N ALA A 545 -6.95 11.03 -25.05
CA ALA A 545 -5.56 10.82 -24.63
C ALA A 545 -4.83 12.15 -24.30
N ASP A 546 -5.31 13.26 -24.88
CA ASP A 546 -4.87 14.63 -24.59
C ASP A 546 -5.71 15.30 -23.48
N GLY A 547 -6.52 14.52 -22.76
CA GLY A 547 -7.36 15.01 -21.67
C GLY A 547 -6.58 15.87 -20.67
N GLY A 548 -7.10 17.07 -20.42
CA GLY A 548 -6.46 18.03 -19.51
C GLY A 548 -6.23 17.46 -18.11
N SER A 549 -5.33 18.08 -17.35
CA SER A 549 -4.94 17.60 -16.00
C SER A 549 -6.12 17.42 -15.03
N SER A 550 -7.23 18.15 -15.21
CA SER A 550 -8.45 18.01 -14.40
C SER A 550 -9.21 16.71 -14.68
N GLN A 551 -9.33 16.30 -15.95
CA GLN A 551 -10.00 15.06 -16.34
C GLN A 551 -9.23 13.85 -15.82
N LEU A 552 -7.90 13.85 -15.99
CA LEU A 552 -7.06 12.78 -15.48
C LEU A 552 -7.17 12.63 -13.97
N ARG A 553 -7.09 13.74 -13.22
CA ARG A 553 -7.26 13.72 -11.76
C ARG A 553 -8.63 13.19 -11.36
N SER A 554 -9.70 13.61 -12.04
CA SER A 554 -11.05 13.09 -11.80
C SER A 554 -11.12 11.58 -12.03
N ALA A 555 -10.53 11.08 -13.13
CA ALA A 555 -10.50 9.66 -13.45
C ALA A 555 -9.70 8.83 -12.42
N GLN A 556 -8.51 9.29 -12.05
CA GLN A 556 -7.67 8.66 -11.02
C GLN A 556 -8.39 8.61 -9.66
N VAL A 557 -9.06 9.70 -9.31
CA VAL A 557 -9.86 9.78 -8.09
C VAL A 557 -11.03 8.81 -8.13
N LYS A 558 -11.83 8.79 -9.21
CA LYS A 558 -12.93 7.83 -9.38
C LYS A 558 -12.45 6.38 -9.27
N ALA A 559 -11.32 6.05 -9.90
CA ALA A 559 -10.72 4.72 -9.81
C ALA A 559 -10.34 4.38 -8.35
N ARG A 560 -9.71 5.33 -7.63
CA ARG A 560 -9.32 5.15 -6.22
C ARG A 560 -10.52 5.02 -5.28
N THR A 561 -11.58 5.81 -5.45
CA THR A 561 -12.82 5.68 -4.68
C THR A 561 -13.43 4.29 -4.94
N ARG A 562 -13.50 3.90 -6.22
CA ARG A 562 -14.07 2.60 -6.61
C ARG A 562 -13.38 1.43 -5.93
N ILE A 563 -12.04 1.39 -5.92
CA ILE A 563 -11.32 0.30 -5.23
C ILE A 563 -11.58 0.31 -3.72
N ALA A 564 -11.69 1.48 -3.07
CA ALA A 564 -11.95 1.56 -1.64
C ALA A 564 -13.33 0.99 -1.29
N GLU A 565 -14.36 1.37 -2.05
CA GLU A 565 -15.71 0.84 -1.88
C GLU A 565 -15.79 -0.66 -2.11
N LEU A 566 -15.11 -1.16 -3.15
CA LEU A 566 -15.07 -2.59 -3.48
C LEU A 566 -14.38 -3.39 -2.39
N LEU A 567 -13.23 -2.92 -1.89
CA LEU A 567 -12.52 -3.55 -0.79
C LEU A 567 -13.40 -3.60 0.47
N ASP A 568 -14.03 -2.49 0.85
CA ASP A 568 -14.87 -2.41 2.05
C ASP A 568 -16.16 -3.25 1.92
N ALA A 569 -16.78 -3.26 0.74
CA ALA A 569 -17.94 -4.12 0.47
C ALA A 569 -17.58 -5.60 0.52
N THR A 570 -16.46 -5.99 -0.09
CA THR A 570 -16.00 -7.38 -0.12
C THR A 570 -15.58 -7.85 1.26
N VAL A 571 -14.83 -7.03 2.02
CA VAL A 571 -14.43 -7.35 3.39
C VAL A 571 -15.65 -7.57 4.28
N ARG A 572 -16.68 -6.72 4.18
CA ARG A 572 -17.94 -6.91 4.91
C ARG A 572 -18.65 -8.19 4.52
N HIS A 573 -18.72 -8.50 3.23
CA HIS A 573 -19.36 -9.71 2.73
C HIS A 573 -18.65 -10.98 3.19
N VAL A 574 -17.31 -11.01 3.10
CA VAL A 574 -16.48 -12.15 3.51
C VAL A 574 -16.48 -12.36 5.02
N ALA A 575 -16.52 -11.28 5.81
CA ALA A 575 -16.53 -11.37 7.27
C ALA A 575 -17.88 -11.80 7.86
N ASP A 576 -19.01 -11.50 7.19
CA ASP A 576 -20.36 -11.84 7.65
C ASP A 576 -21.35 -12.02 6.45
N PRO A 577 -21.37 -13.23 5.84
CA PRO A 577 -22.19 -13.50 4.65
C PRO A 577 -23.70 -13.39 4.92
N GLU A 578 -24.17 -13.83 6.10
CA GLU A 578 -25.59 -13.91 6.45
C GLU A 578 -26.23 -12.53 6.71
N ARG A 579 -25.43 -11.53 7.14
CA ARG A 579 -25.91 -10.15 7.29
C ARG A 579 -26.02 -9.45 5.94
N SER A 580 -25.18 -9.82 4.98
CA SER A 580 -25.17 -9.25 3.63
C SER A 580 -26.43 -9.64 2.84
N GLU A 581 -26.97 -10.84 3.06
CA GLU A 581 -28.26 -11.27 2.47
C GLU A 581 -29.48 -10.53 3.07
N ARG A 582 -29.43 -10.17 4.36
CA ARG A 582 -30.51 -9.48 5.08
C ARG A 582 -30.58 -7.97 4.79
N ALA A 583 -29.53 -7.38 4.23
CA ALA A 583 -29.45 -5.95 3.90
C ALA A 583 -30.10 -5.57 2.56
N ARG A 584 -30.91 -6.46 1.94
CA ARG A 584 -31.68 -6.15 0.73
C ARG A 584 -32.80 -5.14 1.03
N PRO A 585 -32.84 -3.95 0.39
CA PRO A 585 -34.09 -3.22 0.28
C PRO A 585 -35.04 -4.02 -0.61
N ALA A 586 -36.30 -4.12 -0.20
CA ALA A 586 -37.35 -4.74 -1.00
C ALA A 586 -37.48 -4.02 -2.35
N ALA A 587 -37.65 -4.80 -3.41
CA ALA A 587 -37.77 -4.36 -4.79
C ALA A 587 -38.73 -3.16 -4.94
N ALA A 588 -38.17 -1.97 -5.13
CA ALA A 588 -38.89 -0.88 -5.76
C ALA A 588 -38.77 -1.08 -7.27
N THR A 589 -39.91 -1.33 -7.91
CA THR A 589 -40.07 -1.31 -9.36
C THR A 589 -39.43 -0.04 -9.92
N ALA A 590 -38.39 -0.21 -10.73
CA ALA A 590 -37.75 0.88 -11.46
C ALA A 590 -38.78 1.61 -12.34
N PRO A 591 -38.89 2.95 -12.28
CA PRO A 591 -39.51 3.69 -13.37
C PRO A 591 -38.55 3.65 -14.57
N SER A 592 -39.03 3.13 -15.69
CA SER A 592 -38.36 3.28 -16.98
C SER A 592 -38.19 4.77 -17.30
N THR A 593 -36.97 5.28 -17.22
CA THR A 593 -36.58 6.48 -17.97
C THR A 593 -35.26 6.21 -18.65
N GLY A 594 -35.36 5.62 -19.85
CA GLY A 594 -34.29 5.73 -20.83
C GLY A 594 -34.12 7.20 -21.18
N LYS A 595 -33.02 7.80 -20.73
CA LYS A 595 -32.31 8.88 -21.42
C LYS A 595 -30.84 8.73 -21.07
N THR A 596 -30.13 8.10 -22.01
CA THR A 596 -28.70 8.25 -22.21
C THR A 596 -28.38 9.75 -22.19
N VAL A 597 -27.56 10.22 -21.25
CA VAL A 597 -26.91 11.53 -21.38
C VAL A 597 -25.73 11.31 -22.30
N THR A 598 -26.02 11.34 -23.60
CA THR A 598 -25.03 11.50 -24.65
C THR A 598 -24.30 12.83 -24.49
N GLY A 599 -22.97 12.77 -24.57
CA GLY A 599 -22.06 13.84 -24.99
C GLY A 599 -22.47 15.28 -24.70
N MET A 600 -21.89 15.86 -23.66
CA MET A 600 -21.54 17.28 -23.65
C MET A 600 -20.04 17.36 -23.41
N GLN A 601 -19.30 17.73 -24.46
CA GLN A 601 -17.91 18.16 -24.35
C GLN A 601 -17.85 19.29 -23.33
N ALA A 602 -17.06 19.14 -22.27
CA ALA A 602 -16.74 20.25 -21.40
C ALA A 602 -15.68 21.10 -22.13
N GLU A 603 -16.12 22.18 -22.78
CA GLU A 603 -15.23 23.22 -23.29
C GLU A 603 -14.32 23.72 -22.15
N GLU A 604 -13.07 24.09 -22.46
CA GLU A 604 -12.23 24.82 -21.51
C GLU A 604 -13.04 25.97 -20.90
N PRO A 605 -13.08 26.13 -19.57
CA PRO A 605 -13.86 27.19 -18.96
C PRO A 605 -13.34 28.51 -19.52
N SER A 606 -14.22 29.19 -20.27
CA SER A 606 -13.91 30.49 -20.85
C SER A 606 -13.33 31.41 -19.78
N ARG A 607 -12.54 32.41 -20.20
CA ARG A 607 -12.03 33.46 -19.28
C ARG A 607 -13.13 34.02 -18.36
N GLN A 608 -14.35 34.11 -18.89
CA GLN A 608 -15.55 34.52 -18.15
C GLN A 608 -15.93 33.55 -17.03
N SER A 609 -15.95 32.24 -17.30
CA SER A 609 -16.22 31.19 -16.30
C SER A 609 -15.18 31.19 -15.17
N ARG A 610 -13.90 31.42 -15.50
CA ARG A 610 -12.84 31.50 -14.49
C ARG A 610 -13.01 32.72 -13.57
N VAL A 611 -13.40 33.87 -14.11
CA VAL A 611 -13.70 35.08 -13.32
C VAL A 611 -14.90 34.84 -12.40
N GLU A 612 -15.92 34.12 -12.86
CA GLU A 612 -17.09 33.76 -12.06
C GLU A 612 -16.74 32.84 -10.89
N ASP A 613 -15.88 31.85 -11.12
CA ASP A 613 -15.38 30.97 -10.06
C ASP A 613 -14.54 31.73 -9.02
N LEU A 614 -13.66 32.63 -9.45
CA LEU A 614 -12.90 33.47 -8.53
C LEU A 614 -13.81 34.39 -7.70
N ARG A 615 -14.85 34.97 -8.31
CA ARG A 615 -15.87 35.74 -7.58
C ARG A 615 -16.67 34.87 -6.60
N LEU A 616 -16.94 33.62 -6.95
CA LEU A 616 -17.54 32.66 -6.03
C LEU A 616 -16.62 32.38 -4.84
N VAL A 617 -15.32 32.21 -5.05
CA VAL A 617 -14.35 32.02 -3.95
C VAL A 617 -14.38 33.21 -2.99
N VAL A 618 -14.39 34.46 -3.50
CA VAL A 618 -14.52 35.66 -2.66
C VAL A 618 -15.81 35.62 -1.85
N ARG A 619 -16.96 35.48 -2.51
CA ARG A 619 -18.29 35.48 -1.87
C ARG A 619 -18.51 34.29 -0.94
N GLY A 620 -17.77 33.19 -1.11
CA GLY A 620 -17.79 31.99 -0.27
C GLY A 620 -16.69 31.97 0.80
N THR A 621 -15.88 33.02 0.92
CA THR A 621 -14.79 33.06 1.92
C THR A 621 -15.34 33.37 3.31
N ASP A 622 -14.99 32.53 4.28
CA ASP A 622 -15.08 32.84 5.71
C ASP A 622 -13.72 33.40 6.15
N LEU A 623 -13.62 34.73 6.25
CA LEU A 623 -12.40 35.43 6.61
C LEU A 623 -12.14 35.23 8.12
N THR A 624 -11.00 34.64 8.45
CA THR A 624 -10.71 34.11 9.79
C THR A 624 -9.44 34.72 10.36
N THR A 625 -9.38 34.89 11.68
CA THR A 625 -8.15 35.22 12.39
C THR A 625 -7.82 34.14 13.42
N LEU A 626 -8.72 33.84 14.36
CA LEU A 626 -8.62 32.72 15.31
C LEU A 626 -7.22 32.55 15.92
N GLU A 627 -6.56 33.65 16.24
CA GLU A 627 -5.26 33.68 16.90
C GLU A 627 -5.39 34.11 18.35
N GLY A 628 -4.49 33.63 19.22
CA GLY A 628 -4.53 33.95 20.65
C GLY A 628 -4.24 35.43 20.97
N ASP A 629 -3.80 36.21 19.98
CA ASP A 629 -3.46 37.63 20.08
C ASP A 629 -4.46 38.56 19.37
N ASP A 630 -5.66 38.07 19.05
CA ASP A 630 -6.70 38.86 18.38
C ASP A 630 -7.15 40.06 19.22
N THR A 631 -6.94 41.28 18.69
CA THR A 631 -7.33 42.54 19.33
C THR A 631 -8.58 43.15 18.70
N PRO A 632 -9.33 44.03 19.40
CA PRO A 632 -10.42 44.80 18.80
C PRO A 632 -10.04 45.57 17.53
N GLY A 633 -8.82 46.09 17.47
CA GLY A 633 -8.30 46.77 16.26
C GLY A 633 -8.15 45.81 15.08
N ARG A 634 -7.67 44.59 15.32
CA ARG A 634 -7.57 43.55 14.29
C ARG A 634 -8.96 43.12 13.80
N ILE A 635 -9.94 42.99 14.69
CA ILE A 635 -11.32 42.68 14.30
C ILE A 635 -11.94 43.80 13.45
N ARG A 636 -11.71 45.09 13.80
CA ARG A 636 -12.14 46.21 12.96
C ARG A 636 -11.53 46.17 11.55
N ALA A 637 -10.23 45.88 11.46
CA ALA A 637 -9.56 45.72 10.16
C ALA A 637 -10.11 44.54 9.37
N LEU A 638 -10.34 43.39 10.03
CA LEU A 638 -10.89 42.18 9.43
C LEU A 638 -12.32 42.40 8.89
N CYS A 639 -13.19 43.04 9.68
CA CYS A 639 -14.54 43.41 9.24
C CYS A 639 -14.52 44.40 8.07
N SER A 640 -13.63 45.40 8.11
CA SER A 640 -13.46 46.34 6.99
C SER A 640 -13.02 45.62 5.72
N GLN A 641 -12.07 44.70 5.82
CA GLN A 641 -11.59 43.89 4.69
C GLN A 641 -12.68 42.94 4.17
N ALA A 642 -13.47 42.35 5.06
CA ALA A 642 -14.58 41.48 4.69
C ALA A 642 -15.67 42.20 3.87
N LEU A 643 -15.96 43.46 4.22
CA LEU A 643 -16.90 44.31 3.47
C LEU A 643 -16.34 44.78 2.13
N ARG A 644 -15.03 45.05 2.07
CA ARG A 644 -14.34 45.53 0.88
C ARG A 644 -13.01 44.80 0.68
N PRO A 645 -13.04 43.58 0.11
CA PRO A 645 -11.85 42.75 -0.07
C PRO A 645 -10.77 43.40 -0.93
N ASP A 646 -11.20 44.15 -1.95
CA ASP A 646 -10.34 45.03 -2.73
C ASP A 646 -10.76 46.50 -2.54
N PRO A 647 -9.93 47.32 -1.87
CA PRO A 647 -10.16 48.75 -1.77
C PRO A 647 -10.18 49.46 -3.14
N ALA A 648 -9.44 48.95 -4.14
CA ALA A 648 -9.34 49.55 -5.46
C ALA A 648 -10.51 49.17 -6.38
N ASP A 649 -11.12 48.00 -6.19
CA ASP A 649 -12.25 47.51 -6.99
C ASP A 649 -13.48 47.16 -6.14
N PRO A 650 -14.47 48.06 -6.02
CA PRO A 650 -15.69 47.79 -5.27
C PRO A 650 -16.60 46.71 -5.91
N THR A 651 -16.33 46.29 -7.16
CA THR A 651 -17.15 45.28 -7.86
C THR A 651 -16.83 43.85 -7.43
N VAL A 652 -15.72 43.63 -6.72
CA VAL A 652 -15.33 42.33 -6.14
C VAL A 652 -16.39 41.80 -5.15
N GLY A 653 -17.06 42.71 -4.44
CA GLY A 653 -18.11 42.38 -3.49
C GLY A 653 -17.59 41.80 -2.16
N PRO A 654 -18.46 41.69 -1.14
CA PRO A 654 -18.07 41.23 0.20
C PRO A 654 -17.85 39.72 0.27
N VAL A 655 -17.14 39.27 1.31
CA VAL A 655 -16.99 37.85 1.66
C VAL A 655 -18.24 37.28 2.35
N ALA A 656 -18.29 35.96 2.57
CA ALA A 656 -19.44 35.29 3.18
C ALA A 656 -19.60 35.61 4.67
N ALA A 657 -18.50 35.50 5.42
CA ALA A 657 -18.52 35.69 6.87
C ALA A 657 -17.17 36.14 7.43
N VAL A 658 -17.20 36.70 8.63
CA VAL A 658 -16.03 36.88 9.50
C VAL A 658 -16.11 35.90 10.66
N CYS A 659 -15.10 35.06 10.82
CA CYS A 659 -15.07 34.02 11.84
C CYS A 659 -14.08 34.35 12.97
N VAL A 660 -14.59 34.46 14.19
CA VAL A 660 -13.87 34.90 15.39
C VAL A 660 -14.11 33.98 16.58
N TYR A 661 -13.37 34.20 17.67
CA TYR A 661 -13.69 33.59 18.97
C TYR A 661 -14.94 34.21 19.60
N PRO A 662 -15.68 33.48 20.47
CA PRO A 662 -16.93 33.97 21.06
C PRO A 662 -16.81 35.32 21.77
N ALA A 663 -15.68 35.58 22.44
CA ALA A 663 -15.43 36.83 23.14
C ALA A 663 -15.38 38.07 22.22
N LEU A 664 -15.11 37.87 20.93
CA LEU A 664 -15.01 38.94 19.93
C LEU A 664 -16.25 39.03 19.03
N ALA A 665 -17.17 38.08 19.13
CA ALA A 665 -18.42 38.07 18.37
C ALA A 665 -19.27 39.34 18.57
N PRO A 666 -19.41 39.94 19.79
CA PRO A 666 -20.20 41.16 19.95
C PRO A 666 -19.66 42.33 19.13
N LEU A 667 -18.33 42.49 19.09
CA LEU A 667 -17.70 43.55 18.31
C LEU A 667 -17.87 43.33 16.81
N ALA A 668 -17.69 42.09 16.34
CA ALA A 668 -17.92 41.76 14.94
C ALA A 668 -19.40 41.99 14.55
N ALA A 669 -20.34 41.64 15.43
CA ALA A 669 -21.77 41.85 15.23
C ALA A 669 -22.15 43.34 15.18
N GLU A 670 -21.57 44.17 16.04
CA GLU A 670 -21.73 45.63 15.99
C GLU A 670 -21.23 46.20 14.65
N LEU A 671 -20.04 45.79 14.21
CA LEU A 671 -19.39 46.32 13.01
C LEU A 671 -20.04 45.87 11.70
N LEU A 672 -20.62 44.66 11.69
CA LEU A 672 -21.23 44.06 10.50
C LEU A 672 -22.76 44.17 10.51
N ALA A 673 -23.34 44.86 11.49
CA ALA A 673 -24.78 45.07 11.59
C ALA A 673 -25.35 45.71 10.31
N GLY A 674 -26.37 45.07 9.73
CA GLY A 674 -27.03 45.55 8.51
C GLY A 674 -26.23 45.32 7.22
N THR A 675 -25.10 44.62 7.29
CA THR A 675 -24.28 44.25 6.12
C THR A 675 -24.58 42.81 5.68
N PRO A 676 -24.21 42.40 4.45
CA PRO A 676 -24.41 41.02 3.98
C PRO A 676 -23.37 40.02 4.52
N VAL A 677 -22.37 40.46 5.29
CA VAL A 677 -21.32 39.59 5.85
C VAL A 677 -21.80 39.00 7.16
N ALA A 678 -21.86 37.67 7.27
CA ALA A 678 -22.28 37.01 8.50
C ALA A 678 -21.19 37.03 9.58
N VAL A 679 -21.61 37.00 10.85
CA VAL A 679 -20.72 36.75 11.98
C VAL A 679 -20.69 35.26 12.27
N ALA A 680 -19.57 34.61 12.01
CA ALA A 680 -19.31 33.24 12.41
C ALA A 680 -18.50 33.21 13.72
N SER A 681 -18.77 32.25 14.60
CA SER A 681 -17.96 32.02 15.78
C SER A 681 -17.55 30.56 15.89
N VAL A 682 -16.30 30.29 16.24
CA VAL A 682 -15.93 28.97 16.74
C VAL A 682 -16.52 28.79 18.14
N ALA A 683 -17.14 27.64 18.43
CA ALA A 683 -17.71 27.34 19.74
C ALA A 683 -17.88 25.82 19.93
N GLY A 684 -17.98 25.36 21.17
CA GLY A 684 -18.01 23.93 21.51
C GLY A 684 -16.62 23.35 21.71
N ALA A 685 -15.79 24.04 22.50
CA ALA A 685 -14.42 23.68 22.88
C ALA A 685 -13.41 23.68 21.73
N PHE A 686 -13.48 24.66 20.83
CA PHE A 686 -12.47 24.81 19.77
C PHE A 686 -11.06 25.08 20.35
N PRO A 687 -9.97 24.53 19.78
CA PRO A 687 -9.93 23.68 18.58
C PRO A 687 -10.02 22.18 18.88
N SER A 688 -9.96 21.76 20.14
CA SER A 688 -9.87 20.32 20.47
C SER A 688 -11.20 19.59 20.28
N GLY A 689 -12.31 20.27 20.59
CA GLY A 689 -13.63 19.70 20.78
C GLY A 689 -13.79 18.98 22.12
N LEU A 690 -12.80 19.07 23.02
CA LEU A 690 -12.69 18.27 24.24
C LEU A 690 -12.98 19.09 25.50
N SER A 691 -14.27 19.23 25.82
CA SER A 691 -14.78 19.73 27.11
C SER A 691 -16.07 18.99 27.47
N PRO A 692 -16.52 19.02 28.73
CA PRO A 692 -17.84 18.49 29.11
C PRO A 692 -18.97 19.09 28.26
N LEU A 693 -19.98 18.30 27.94
CA LEU A 693 -21.10 18.70 27.06
C LEU A 693 -21.79 19.97 27.57
N GLU A 694 -22.01 20.12 28.88
CA GLU A 694 -22.62 21.33 29.46
C GLU A 694 -21.84 22.61 29.13
N VAL A 695 -20.51 22.54 29.12
CA VAL A 695 -19.63 23.68 28.81
C VAL A 695 -19.71 23.99 27.32
N LYS A 696 -19.71 22.96 26.47
CA LYS A 696 -19.82 23.13 25.01
C LYS A 696 -21.15 23.75 24.61
N VAL A 697 -22.25 23.29 25.20
CA VAL A 697 -23.61 23.84 24.98
C VAL A 697 -23.68 25.29 25.44
N ALA A 698 -23.19 25.60 26.65
CA ALA A 698 -23.19 26.96 27.18
C ALA A 698 -22.36 27.92 26.31
N GLU A 699 -21.21 27.48 25.80
CA GLU A 699 -20.36 28.27 24.91
C GLU A 699 -21.06 28.57 23.57
N VAL A 700 -21.72 27.57 22.97
CA VAL A 700 -22.51 27.77 21.73
C VAL A 700 -23.66 28.76 21.97
N GLN A 701 -24.41 28.60 23.06
CA GLN A 701 -25.50 29.52 23.41
C GLN A 701 -24.97 30.94 23.65
N ALA A 702 -23.83 31.09 24.34
CA ALA A 702 -23.20 32.37 24.58
C ALA A 702 -22.73 33.04 23.28
N ALA A 703 -22.15 32.27 22.34
CA ALA A 703 -21.75 32.79 21.03
C ALA A 703 -22.95 33.29 20.21
N VAL A 704 -24.06 32.54 20.19
CA VAL A 704 -25.29 32.96 19.52
C VAL A 704 -25.88 34.22 20.19
N ALA A 705 -25.95 34.25 21.53
CA ALA A 705 -26.42 35.42 22.28
C ALA A 705 -25.53 36.65 22.06
N ALA A 706 -24.25 36.45 21.81
CA ALA A 706 -23.27 37.48 21.46
C ALA A 706 -23.39 37.98 20.00
N GLY A 707 -24.33 37.45 19.21
CA GLY A 707 -24.61 37.90 17.84
C GLY A 707 -24.02 37.02 16.74
N ALA A 708 -23.46 35.84 17.06
CA ALA A 708 -23.04 34.90 16.03
C ALA A 708 -24.25 34.33 15.26
N GLN A 709 -24.20 34.45 13.94
CA GLN A 709 -25.19 33.93 13.00
C GLN A 709 -24.81 32.54 12.48
N GLU A 710 -23.54 32.16 12.63
CA GLU A 710 -22.99 30.87 12.23
C GLU A 710 -22.09 30.32 13.34
N ILE A 711 -22.13 29.00 13.55
CA ILE A 711 -21.35 28.31 14.58
C ILE A 711 -20.46 27.26 13.92
N ASP A 712 -19.14 27.36 14.14
CA ASP A 712 -18.15 26.36 13.76
C ASP A 712 -17.80 25.52 15.00
N THR A 713 -18.21 24.25 15.03
CA THR A 713 -17.91 23.34 16.15
C THR A 713 -17.07 22.15 15.71
N VAL A 714 -16.32 21.54 16.62
CA VAL A 714 -15.43 20.40 16.33
C VAL A 714 -16.09 19.11 16.77
N LEU A 715 -16.11 18.12 15.87
CA LEU A 715 -16.51 16.75 16.19
C LEU A 715 -15.75 16.25 17.43
N ASN A 716 -16.40 15.54 18.34
CA ASN A 716 -15.71 14.83 19.43
C ASN A 716 -14.92 13.65 18.85
N ARG A 717 -13.71 13.95 18.37
CA ARG A 717 -12.82 12.99 17.72
C ARG A 717 -12.40 11.88 18.66
N SER A 718 -12.28 12.14 19.95
CA SER A 718 -11.96 11.10 20.93
C SER A 718 -13.07 10.05 21.01
N ALA A 719 -14.34 10.47 21.11
CA ALA A 719 -15.47 9.55 21.08
C ALA A 719 -15.59 8.83 19.72
N PHE A 720 -15.42 9.58 18.62
CA PHE A 720 -15.48 9.03 17.28
C PHE A 720 -14.38 8.00 17.01
N LEU A 721 -13.11 8.29 17.29
CA LEU A 721 -12.01 7.35 17.04
C LEU A 721 -12.05 6.14 17.97
N SER A 722 -12.66 6.26 19.16
CA SER A 722 -12.76 5.18 20.15
C SER A 722 -13.97 4.25 19.98
N GLY A 723 -14.66 4.24 18.84
CA GLY A 723 -15.85 3.39 18.66
C GLY A 723 -17.19 4.00 19.13
N ARG A 724 -17.18 5.10 19.88
CA ARG A 724 -18.36 5.65 20.57
C ARG A 724 -19.12 6.67 19.70
N ARG A 725 -19.72 6.19 18.61
CA ARG A 725 -20.44 7.02 17.63
C ARG A 725 -21.71 7.64 18.22
N ASP A 726 -22.40 6.91 19.07
CA ASP A 726 -23.58 7.35 19.81
C ASP A 726 -23.30 8.61 20.64
N VAL A 727 -22.17 8.63 21.35
CA VAL A 727 -21.73 9.79 22.14
C VAL A 727 -21.43 10.98 21.25
N ALA A 728 -20.67 10.78 20.18
CA ALA A 728 -20.34 11.85 19.24
C ALA A 728 -21.60 12.44 18.57
N ALA A 729 -22.57 11.58 18.20
CA ALA A 729 -23.83 12.00 17.58
C ALA A 729 -24.72 12.77 18.57
N ALA A 730 -24.90 12.26 19.79
CA ALA A 730 -25.69 12.92 20.83
C ALA A 730 -25.13 14.31 21.17
N GLU A 731 -23.81 14.43 21.24
CA GLU A 731 -23.14 15.69 21.48
C GLU A 731 -23.39 16.70 20.35
N LEU A 732 -23.24 16.30 19.08
CA LEU A 732 -23.52 17.18 17.94
C LEU A 732 -24.99 17.62 17.89
N SER A 733 -25.93 16.72 18.18
CA SER A 733 -27.36 17.06 18.23
C SER A 733 -27.67 18.10 19.31
N ALA A 734 -27.07 17.96 20.50
CA ALA A 734 -27.23 18.94 21.58
C ALA A 734 -26.62 20.31 21.22
N LEU A 735 -25.48 20.31 20.51
CA LEU A 735 -24.88 21.55 20.01
C LEU A 735 -25.69 22.20 18.88
N LYS A 736 -26.32 21.40 18.00
CA LYS A 736 -27.22 21.92 16.97
C LYS A 736 -28.46 22.56 17.61
N GLU A 737 -29.02 21.93 18.65
CA GLU A 737 -30.13 22.51 19.42
C GLU A 737 -29.72 23.83 20.08
N ALA A 738 -28.54 23.87 20.71
CA ALA A 738 -27.97 25.07 21.32
C ALA A 738 -27.72 26.20 20.31
N ALA A 739 -27.32 25.86 19.08
CA ALA A 739 -27.11 26.83 18.00
C ALA A 739 -28.44 27.42 17.47
N GLY A 740 -29.57 26.72 17.68
CA GLY A 740 -30.89 27.14 17.25
C GLY A 740 -30.96 27.41 15.74
N ARG A 741 -31.25 28.66 15.37
CA ARG A 741 -31.35 29.11 13.97
C ARG A 741 -30.01 29.48 13.34
N ALA A 742 -28.93 29.52 14.11
CA ALA A 742 -27.61 29.80 13.56
C ALA A 742 -27.19 28.68 12.59
N HIS A 743 -26.49 29.07 11.52
CA HIS A 743 -25.97 28.13 10.55
C HIS A 743 -24.88 27.25 11.18
N PHE A 744 -25.12 25.96 11.29
CA PHE A 744 -24.32 25.04 12.09
C PHE A 744 -23.31 24.28 11.22
N LYS A 745 -22.02 24.54 11.44
CA LYS A 745 -20.90 24.00 10.67
C LYS A 745 -20.09 23.04 11.55
N VAL A 746 -19.92 21.80 11.12
CA VAL A 746 -19.19 20.77 11.88
C VAL A 746 -17.81 20.52 11.27
N ILE A 747 -16.77 20.78 12.03
CA ILE A 747 -15.36 20.51 11.70
C ILE A 747 -15.05 19.05 12.01
N LEU A 748 -14.68 18.29 10.98
CA LEU A 748 -14.35 16.87 11.09
C LEU A 748 -12.90 16.65 11.54
N GLU A 749 -12.00 17.59 11.21
CA GLU A 749 -10.54 17.43 11.28
C GLU A 749 -10.05 16.20 10.52
N VAL A 750 -10.29 16.22 9.22
CA VAL A 750 -10.08 15.08 8.30
C VAL A 750 -8.66 14.50 8.34
N CYS A 751 -7.65 15.32 8.68
CA CYS A 751 -6.26 14.85 8.74
C CYS A 751 -5.99 13.87 9.88
N GLU A 752 -6.82 13.85 10.92
CA GLU A 752 -6.67 12.98 12.08
C GLU A 752 -7.57 11.74 12.04
N LEU A 753 -8.46 11.64 11.04
CA LEU A 753 -9.38 10.51 10.91
C LEU A 753 -8.75 9.27 10.25
N GLY A 754 -7.57 9.42 9.65
CA GLY A 754 -6.70 8.32 9.20
C GLY A 754 -7.17 7.53 7.97
N SER A 755 -8.41 7.67 7.51
CA SER A 755 -8.90 6.99 6.30
C SER A 755 -10.11 7.69 5.65
N ALA A 756 -10.32 7.44 4.35
CA ALA A 756 -11.50 7.92 3.62
C ALA A 756 -12.82 7.42 4.22
N GLY A 757 -12.88 6.14 4.63
CA GLY A 757 -14.08 5.58 5.28
C GLY A 757 -14.43 6.30 6.58
N ALA A 758 -13.43 6.64 7.41
CA ALA A 758 -13.64 7.41 8.63
C ALA A 758 -14.12 8.85 8.35
N ILE A 759 -13.61 9.50 7.29
CA ILE A 759 -14.07 10.82 6.85
C ILE A 759 -15.54 10.78 6.43
N GLY A 760 -15.93 9.79 5.62
CA GLY A 760 -17.32 9.61 5.18
C GLY A 760 -18.26 9.31 6.35
N GLU A 761 -17.86 8.44 7.28
CA GLU A 761 -18.64 8.15 8.48
C GLU A 761 -18.83 9.39 9.37
N ALA A 762 -17.77 10.16 9.60
CA ALA A 762 -17.81 11.40 10.37
C ALA A 762 -18.70 12.46 9.70
N ALA A 763 -18.60 12.62 8.39
CA ALA A 763 -19.43 13.54 7.61
C ALA A 763 -20.92 13.15 7.69
N ARG A 764 -21.24 11.86 7.52
CA ARG A 764 -22.61 11.36 7.66
C ARG A 764 -23.16 11.60 9.07
N LEU A 765 -22.39 11.29 10.10
CA LEU A 765 -22.77 11.52 11.50
C LEU A 765 -23.07 13.00 11.76
N ALA A 766 -22.28 13.91 11.22
CA ALA A 766 -22.52 15.35 11.32
C ALA A 766 -23.82 15.78 10.61
N MET A 767 -24.08 15.27 9.41
CA MET A 767 -25.31 15.57 8.66
C MET A 767 -26.56 15.04 9.36
N ASP A 768 -26.49 13.81 9.87
CA ASP A 768 -27.57 13.17 10.62
C ASP A 768 -27.88 13.96 11.92
N ALA A 769 -26.86 14.58 12.53
CA ALA A 769 -27.01 15.47 13.69
C ALA A 769 -27.51 16.90 13.32
N GLY A 770 -27.75 17.16 12.04
CA GLY A 770 -28.33 18.42 11.56
C GLY A 770 -27.30 19.50 11.19
N ALA A 771 -26.08 19.13 10.79
CA ALA A 771 -25.11 20.08 10.22
C ALA A 771 -25.61 20.72 8.93
N ASP A 772 -25.49 22.05 8.84
CA ASP A 772 -25.76 22.82 7.63
C ASP A 772 -24.56 22.81 6.67
N MET A 773 -23.34 22.70 7.23
CA MET A 773 -22.13 22.37 6.47
C MET A 773 -21.25 21.38 7.23
N VAL A 774 -20.57 20.52 6.47
CA VAL A 774 -19.41 19.79 6.94
C VAL A 774 -18.13 20.54 6.56
N LYS A 775 -17.18 20.64 7.49
CA LYS A 775 -15.95 21.42 7.37
C LYS A 775 -14.72 20.52 7.53
N THR A 776 -13.74 20.68 6.65
CA THR A 776 -12.56 19.78 6.60
C THR A 776 -11.70 19.86 7.87
N SER A 777 -11.27 21.05 8.29
CA SER A 777 -10.24 21.21 9.34
C SER A 777 -10.44 22.46 10.20
N THR A 778 -9.91 22.45 11.41
CA THR A 778 -9.80 23.63 12.31
C THR A 778 -8.81 24.68 11.79
N GLY A 779 -7.86 24.27 10.93
CA GLY A 779 -6.72 25.10 10.53
C GLY A 779 -5.59 25.15 11.56
N LYS A 780 -5.71 24.46 12.70
CA LYS A 780 -4.67 24.37 13.75
C LYS A 780 -3.93 23.01 13.75
N GLY A 781 -4.43 22.03 13.00
CA GLY A 781 -3.78 20.72 12.84
C GLY A 781 -2.56 20.72 11.91
N ALA A 782 -1.80 19.62 11.90
CA ALA A 782 -0.58 19.46 11.09
C ALA A 782 -0.86 19.49 9.57
N SER A 783 -2.09 19.21 9.16
CA SER A 783 -2.57 19.40 7.79
C SER A 783 -4.06 19.73 7.74
N GLY A 784 -4.52 20.30 6.62
CA GLY A 784 -5.90 20.79 6.47
C GLY A 784 -6.70 20.02 5.41
N ALA A 785 -7.35 20.75 4.52
CA ALA A 785 -8.05 20.22 3.36
C ALA A 785 -7.11 19.48 2.41
N SER A 786 -7.54 18.32 1.91
CA SER A 786 -6.96 17.62 0.77
C SER A 786 -8.04 17.38 -0.29
N PRO A 787 -7.69 17.33 -1.59
CA PRO A 787 -8.63 16.97 -2.65
C PRO A 787 -9.39 15.68 -2.36
N GLU A 788 -8.70 14.68 -1.82
CA GLU A 788 -9.25 13.37 -1.47
C GLU A 788 -10.32 13.49 -0.37
N ALA A 789 -10.05 14.26 0.69
CA ALA A 789 -11.00 14.45 1.78
C ALA A 789 -12.25 15.22 1.33
N VAL A 790 -12.07 16.27 0.51
CA VAL A 790 -13.19 17.08 -0.01
C VAL A 790 -14.07 16.28 -0.95
N LEU A 791 -13.47 15.43 -1.80
CA LEU A 791 -14.24 14.51 -2.64
C LEU A 791 -15.09 13.55 -1.79
N VAL A 792 -14.48 12.86 -0.81
CA VAL A 792 -15.21 11.93 0.06
C VAL A 792 -16.37 12.64 0.75
N MET A 793 -16.14 13.86 1.23
CA MET A 793 -17.21 14.69 1.80
C MET A 793 -18.31 15.00 0.77
N ALA A 794 -17.94 15.36 -0.46
CA ALA A 794 -18.89 15.64 -1.54
C ALA A 794 -19.72 14.42 -1.93
N GLU A 795 -19.10 13.25 -2.06
CA GLU A 795 -19.78 11.98 -2.33
C GLU A 795 -20.72 11.61 -1.18
N THR A 796 -20.30 11.82 0.06
CA THR A 796 -21.13 11.56 1.24
C THR A 796 -22.34 12.50 1.27
N VAL A 797 -22.17 13.79 0.95
CA VAL A 797 -23.27 14.76 0.82
C VAL A 797 -24.21 14.36 -0.31
N ALA A 798 -23.69 13.93 -1.46
CA ALA A 798 -24.49 13.48 -2.60
C ALA A 798 -25.34 12.27 -2.21
N ALA A 799 -24.75 11.27 -1.54
CA ALA A 799 -25.44 10.09 -1.04
C ALA A 799 -26.51 10.45 0.00
N HIS A 800 -26.22 11.38 0.91
CA HIS A 800 -27.21 11.89 1.88
C HIS A 800 -28.41 12.52 1.17
N CYS A 801 -28.18 13.35 0.15
CA CYS A 801 -29.26 13.97 -0.62
C CYS A 801 -30.06 12.94 -1.43
N ALA A 802 -29.38 11.97 -2.05
CA ALA A 802 -30.02 10.89 -2.79
C ALA A 802 -30.91 10.00 -1.91
N ALA A 803 -30.55 9.86 -0.62
CA ALA A 803 -31.36 9.17 0.39
C ALA A 803 -32.54 10.01 0.93
N GLY A 804 -32.82 11.18 0.34
CA GLY A 804 -33.88 12.09 0.79
C GLY A 804 -33.47 13.05 1.91
N GLY A 805 -32.18 13.09 2.26
CA GLY A 805 -31.61 14.06 3.17
C GLY A 805 -31.65 15.47 2.60
N ARG A 806 -31.56 16.47 3.48
CA ARG A 806 -31.53 17.88 3.08
C ARG A 806 -30.18 18.23 2.43
N PRO A 807 -30.12 19.23 1.54
CA PRO A 807 -28.85 19.76 1.07
C PRO A 807 -27.97 20.23 2.23
N VAL A 808 -26.72 19.74 2.25
CA VAL A 808 -25.68 20.15 3.21
C VAL A 808 -24.51 20.71 2.42
N GLY A 809 -23.93 21.82 2.89
CA GLY A 809 -22.78 22.44 2.24
C GLY A 809 -21.44 21.86 2.66
N ILE A 810 -20.39 22.26 1.95
CA ILE A 810 -19.00 21.92 2.24
C ILE A 810 -18.21 23.19 2.50
N LYS A 811 -17.50 23.22 3.62
CA LYS A 811 -16.53 24.28 3.93
C LYS A 811 -15.11 23.72 3.88
N VAL A 812 -14.36 24.12 2.86
CA VAL A 812 -12.97 23.73 2.66
C VAL A 812 -12.07 24.66 3.44
N ALA A 813 -11.47 24.15 4.51
CA ALA A 813 -10.62 24.92 5.43
C ALA A 813 -9.31 24.20 5.74
N GLY A 814 -8.26 25.00 5.98
CA GLY A 814 -6.91 24.53 6.28
C GLY A 814 -6.11 24.23 5.00
N GLY A 815 -4.98 24.90 4.80
CA GLY A 815 -4.05 24.60 3.70
C GLY A 815 -4.42 25.17 2.31
N VAL A 816 -5.61 25.75 2.11
CA VAL A 816 -6.00 26.44 0.86
C VAL A 816 -5.34 27.81 0.81
N ARG A 817 -4.35 28.00 -0.07
CA ARG A 817 -3.52 29.23 -0.08
C ARG A 817 -3.61 30.02 -1.37
N THR A 818 -3.91 29.35 -2.48
CA THR A 818 -3.92 29.96 -3.80
C THR A 818 -5.29 29.90 -4.47
N ALA A 819 -5.53 30.80 -5.41
CA ALA A 819 -6.70 30.78 -6.28
C ALA A 819 -6.81 29.46 -7.07
N ALA A 820 -5.67 28.87 -7.45
CA ALA A 820 -5.63 27.58 -8.13
C ALA A 820 -6.12 26.43 -7.23
N ASP A 821 -5.72 26.44 -5.94
CA ASP A 821 -6.21 25.45 -4.97
C ASP A 821 -7.74 25.56 -4.83
N ALA A 822 -8.25 26.78 -4.67
CA ALA A 822 -9.67 27.03 -4.49
C ALA A 822 -10.50 26.60 -5.72
N ILE A 823 -10.02 26.89 -6.93
CA ILE A 823 -10.65 26.43 -8.18
C ILE A 823 -10.65 24.90 -8.25
N GLY A 824 -9.55 24.23 -7.87
CA GLY A 824 -9.50 22.77 -7.83
C GLY A 824 -10.59 22.15 -6.94
N TYR A 825 -10.92 22.80 -5.81
CA TYR A 825 -12.03 22.35 -4.96
C TYR A 825 -13.41 22.69 -5.53
N ILE A 826 -13.56 23.82 -6.24
CA ILE A 826 -14.79 24.11 -7.00
C ILE A 826 -15.04 23.01 -8.03
N ASP A 827 -14.02 22.59 -8.75
CA ASP A 827 -14.16 21.54 -9.77
C ASP A 827 -14.55 20.19 -9.16
N ILE A 828 -13.99 19.82 -8.00
CA ILE A 828 -14.40 18.63 -7.27
C ILE A 828 -15.88 18.71 -6.91
N VAL A 829 -16.31 19.80 -6.28
CA VAL A 829 -17.71 19.98 -5.85
C VAL A 829 -18.65 20.03 -7.05
N ARG A 830 -18.29 20.75 -8.11
CA ARG A 830 -19.05 20.82 -9.37
C ARG A 830 -19.23 19.44 -9.98
N SER A 831 -18.18 18.62 -9.98
CA SER A 831 -18.20 17.29 -10.60
C SER A 831 -19.06 16.27 -9.86
N VAL A 832 -19.21 16.42 -8.53
CA VAL A 832 -19.92 15.46 -7.68
C VAL A 832 -21.33 15.94 -7.32
N LEU A 833 -21.47 17.22 -6.97
CA LEU A 833 -22.69 17.81 -6.42
C LEU A 833 -23.37 18.78 -7.39
N GLY A 834 -22.79 19.02 -8.57
CA GLY A 834 -23.38 19.91 -9.57
C GLY A 834 -23.18 21.40 -9.30
N THR A 835 -23.54 22.22 -10.29
CA THR A 835 -23.39 23.69 -10.24
C THR A 835 -24.30 24.36 -9.20
N GLU A 836 -25.37 23.69 -8.79
CA GLU A 836 -26.31 24.16 -7.76
C GLU A 836 -25.75 24.11 -6.33
N TRP A 837 -24.59 23.47 -6.14
CA TRP A 837 -23.79 23.57 -4.91
C TRP A 837 -22.78 24.71 -4.93
N LEU A 838 -22.59 25.37 -6.08
CA LEU A 838 -21.63 26.46 -6.25
C LEU A 838 -22.23 27.81 -5.82
N THR A 839 -22.70 27.86 -4.58
CA THR A 839 -23.25 29.07 -3.95
C THR A 839 -22.58 29.32 -2.60
N PRO A 840 -22.52 30.57 -2.10
CA PRO A 840 -21.97 30.87 -0.78
C PRO A 840 -22.64 30.12 0.38
N ASP A 841 -23.88 29.66 0.20
CA ASP A 841 -24.60 28.87 1.22
C ASP A 841 -24.26 27.38 1.22
N ARG A 842 -23.54 26.89 0.20
CA ARG A 842 -23.27 25.46 0.02
C ARG A 842 -21.80 25.13 -0.24
N LEU A 843 -20.99 26.09 -0.68
CA LEU A 843 -19.55 25.94 -0.81
C LEU A 843 -18.86 27.15 -0.19
N ARG A 844 -18.04 26.89 0.83
CA ARG A 844 -17.25 27.92 1.51
C ARG A 844 -15.78 27.57 1.63
N PHE A 845 -14.97 28.62 1.78
CA PHE A 845 -13.53 28.53 1.96
C PHE A 845 -13.12 29.18 3.28
N GLY A 846 -12.45 28.45 4.16
CA GLY A 846 -11.88 29.01 5.39
C GLY A 846 -10.40 29.31 5.22
N ALA A 847 -10.03 30.59 5.16
CA ALA A 847 -8.63 30.97 4.98
C ALA A 847 -8.30 32.39 5.49
N SER A 848 -7.16 32.53 6.17
CA SER A 848 -6.61 33.80 6.64
C SER A 848 -5.76 34.53 5.59
N SER A 849 -5.29 33.83 4.54
CA SER A 849 -4.39 34.37 3.51
C SER A 849 -4.84 34.18 2.05
N LEU A 850 -5.88 33.38 1.79
CA LEU A 850 -6.38 33.10 0.44
C LEU A 850 -6.96 34.35 -0.24
N LEU A 851 -7.68 35.19 0.52
CA LEU A 851 -8.45 36.31 -0.03
C LEU A 851 -7.59 37.25 -0.87
N GLY A 852 -6.41 37.63 -0.36
CA GLY A 852 -5.48 38.49 -1.09
C GLY A 852 -4.98 37.86 -2.40
N ASN A 853 -4.73 36.55 -2.40
CA ASN A 853 -4.31 35.83 -3.61
C ASN A 853 -5.41 35.78 -4.66
N VAL A 854 -6.66 35.54 -4.25
CA VAL A 854 -7.83 35.49 -5.14
C VAL A 854 -8.15 36.88 -5.72
N VAL A 855 -8.07 37.93 -4.89
CA VAL A 855 -8.25 39.32 -5.35
C VAL A 855 -7.17 39.68 -6.38
N ALA A 856 -5.90 39.34 -6.13
CA ALA A 856 -4.83 39.57 -7.10
C ALA A 856 -5.07 38.79 -8.42
N ALA A 857 -5.57 37.56 -8.34
CA ALA A 857 -5.92 36.76 -9.51
C ALA A 857 -7.12 37.35 -10.29
N LEU A 858 -8.11 37.93 -9.60
CA LEU A 858 -9.23 38.65 -10.23
C LEU A 858 -8.76 39.91 -10.96
N ALA A 859 -7.82 40.66 -10.39
CA ALA A 859 -7.28 41.85 -11.03
C ALA A 859 -6.42 41.54 -12.27
N ALA A 860 -5.82 40.35 -12.32
CA ALA A 860 -5.01 39.88 -13.44
C ALA A 860 -5.84 39.20 -14.55
N ALA A 861 -7.03 38.70 -14.22
CA ALA A 861 -7.96 38.04 -15.13
C ALA A 861 -8.85 39.04 -15.87
#